data_AF-A0A4S2TGW5-F1
#
_entry.id   AF-A0A4S2TGW5-F1
#
_cell.length_a   1.000
_cell.length_b   1.000
_cell.length_c   1.000
_cell.angle_alpha   90.00
_cell.angle_beta   90.00
_cell.angle_gamma   90.00
#
_symmetry.space_group_name_H-M   'P 1'
#
loop_
_entity.id
_entity.type
_entity.pdbx_description
1 polymer ?
#
loop_
_entity_poly.entity_id
_entity_poly.type
_entity_poly.pdbx_seq_one_letter_code
_entity_poly.pdbx_strand_id
1 'polypeptide(L)'
;MSTLGAALTSHQRWADGKGTLLQPGESGTARPIDLDLTLRASGKRTTLRAITQKVSSQHAAQGRALSPGLRVSVPETDTKKAAATVFSSSPTDTVEDERTCSVPRNDPANQAMQPKPRQVEWAVDQAVQGYLNTHISRAANWKNLGMPAYSPQSLFLNPSLEGGGRAMAQVLLGVTTQESNMWQAGREAVPGVTANPLIGNFYGIDLYDGDSSNDWDVNFADADCGYGITQVTDHMRMAGREDGHGGAAWDYQKQRAAALDYTANISAGLQILVSKWNETRAAGMIANHGTSGRPENWYFALWAYNSGFHPDQGDGSPWGLGWANNPANPEWDAGRLPFMENASGGEDASAAARPQNWPYQEKVLGFAAHPPSFLESPGVMVPAFRPSSWNGTNESVSTKGSALYNRAHLKAPEDAFCEPTSNDCFPDRISDAASNASGSTGPCGREDFMCWWHEPVTWKTDCVDTCGYEFLRFSTSMAEEPDGTAYPPTCSVSGLPTGALIVDDVPQGTAVHRPGCDNSGWTNSGSFSFDFGNNGSEDAYPSKVDLHQLGAGFGGHFWFGHTRADDAKGNRLKITGTWKLGQTLDKDARVWVHLPDHGAQTTKAEYQVRTKNGWTTKTISQPGNGNRWVNLGSFRTRGIAPEVKLSTITADGTGDQDIAFDAVAFQPGNWSTVPELIIPKANENAPDPEWLDTDREKQPAPDGIVSASARSALPKEACRSTDHPGVTQCITLDPDIDQYADHEQQRSLDRAAALDTPLVSWCDDADVSGYTLTRREGCNKLAVLISWVVDGEPAGVATFMVRQEILLENKGTWREKLFVNALSVDADLGPVTLDYWDSTCSPNCTSAAGAWSAPTVWEPLVDKHTTSAERTFTWTTPVSKTSEEFDRGVFLGFNAAAPTASGAVKSKDPSWVYWQQVRCDNSVNVPNSTGCIFAKHIPIWETNTQRYPAAAAYYWLLREELASHPGSESRKTPMHRLASLDAQKANRETICRKTGDGKFIVNDNATADSKGRECDEFPFAATRESGGQWLPVLNGGVCAQLYAKQQDDETWRLFDDETYDPPTWGEPCGRATMPGKQNGDAGRGPGLSGFYRKARVADGDAFYMRVPGVEGCSLTDVCTIRSS
;
A
#
# COMPACT_ATOMS: atom_id res chain seq x y z
N MET A 1 0.12 -46.25 29.44
CA MET A 1 -0.10 -46.81 30.80
C MET A 1 1.19 -46.72 31.58
N SER A 2 1.17 -46.69 32.92
CA SER A 2 2.40 -46.93 33.69
C SER A 2 2.88 -48.37 33.49
N THR A 3 4.19 -48.59 33.57
CA THR A 3 4.84 -49.90 33.35
C THR A 3 4.37 -51.01 34.30
N LEU A 4 3.71 -50.64 35.41
CA LEU A 4 3.10 -51.57 36.38
C LEU A 4 1.56 -51.61 36.31
N GLY A 5 0.94 -50.96 35.32
CA GLY A 5 -0.52 -50.96 35.11
C GLY A 5 -1.35 -50.20 36.15
N ALA A 6 -0.71 -49.56 37.14
CA ALA A 6 -1.37 -48.87 38.25
C ALA A 6 -2.04 -47.52 37.86
N ALA A 7 -1.63 -46.93 36.74
CA ALA A 7 -2.21 -45.71 36.20
C ALA A 7 -2.50 -45.85 34.70
N LEU A 8 -3.68 -45.38 34.27
CA LEU A 8 -4.16 -45.42 32.89
C LEU A 8 -4.37 -43.99 32.37
N THR A 9 -3.84 -43.68 31.20
CA THR A 9 -4.19 -42.48 30.44
C THR A 9 -5.49 -42.78 29.69
N SER A 10 -6.56 -42.04 29.96
CA SER A 10 -7.90 -42.35 29.43
C SER A 10 -8.34 -41.43 28.29
N HIS A 11 -7.84 -40.19 28.23
CA HIS A 11 -8.13 -39.23 27.16
C HIS A 11 -6.92 -38.31 26.92
N GLN A 12 -6.73 -37.91 25.67
CA GLN A 12 -5.74 -36.93 25.24
C GLN A 12 -6.47 -35.86 24.42
N ARG A 13 -6.23 -34.59 24.72
CA ARG A 13 -6.79 -33.47 23.95
C ARG A 13 -5.81 -32.31 23.86
N TRP A 14 -5.90 -31.51 22.81
CA TRP A 14 -5.15 -30.26 22.76
C TRP A 14 -5.65 -29.31 23.85
N ALA A 15 -4.71 -28.75 24.61
CA ALA A 15 -5.01 -27.89 25.75
C ALA A 15 -5.64 -26.54 25.35
N ASP A 16 -5.54 -26.18 24.06
CA ASP A 16 -6.13 -24.98 23.45
C ASP A 16 -7.56 -25.19 22.95
N GLY A 17 -8.11 -26.41 23.03
CA GLY A 17 -9.45 -26.75 22.57
C GLY A 17 -9.66 -26.71 21.05
N LYS A 18 -8.61 -26.46 20.26
CA LYS A 18 -8.65 -26.48 18.79
C LYS A 18 -8.42 -27.92 18.29
N GLY A 19 -8.98 -28.25 17.13
CA GLY A 19 -8.80 -29.55 16.47
C GLY A 19 -7.35 -29.83 16.02
N THR A 20 -7.16 -30.91 15.28
CA THR A 20 -5.85 -31.30 14.68
C THR A 20 -5.44 -30.42 13.49
N LEU A 21 -6.38 -29.63 12.94
CA LEU A 21 -6.13 -28.70 11.84
C LEU A 21 -5.32 -27.49 12.31
N LEU A 22 -4.23 -27.21 11.59
CA LEU A 22 -3.36 -26.04 11.79
C LEU A 22 -3.58 -25.04 10.66
N GLN A 23 -3.48 -23.74 10.95
CA GLN A 23 -3.41 -22.74 9.89
C GLN A 23 -2.03 -22.80 9.21
N PRO A 24 -1.91 -22.41 7.93
CA PRO A 24 -0.61 -22.24 7.28
C PRO A 24 0.33 -21.37 8.13
N GLY A 25 1.56 -21.83 8.39
CA GLY A 25 2.55 -21.13 9.22
C GLY A 25 2.58 -21.52 10.71
N GLU A 26 1.57 -22.24 11.22
CA GLU A 26 1.53 -22.65 12.64
C GLU A 26 2.26 -23.99 12.91
N SER A 27 2.71 -24.71 11.87
CA SER A 27 3.28 -26.07 11.94
C SER A 27 4.56 -26.20 12.78
N GLY A 28 5.27 -25.10 13.01
CA GLY A 28 6.50 -25.07 13.82
C GLY A 28 6.28 -24.88 15.33
N THR A 29 5.03 -24.68 15.77
CA THR A 29 4.73 -24.23 17.14
C THR A 29 4.36 -25.41 18.03
N ALA A 30 5.09 -25.64 19.12
CA ALA A 30 4.76 -26.70 20.08
C ALA A 30 3.40 -26.42 20.75
N ARG A 31 2.44 -27.33 20.57
CA ARG A 31 1.11 -27.23 21.17
C ARG A 31 1.04 -28.04 22.47
N PRO A 32 0.52 -27.47 23.57
CA PRO A 32 0.33 -28.19 24.81
C PRO A 32 -0.81 -29.21 24.69
N ILE A 33 -0.64 -30.37 25.32
CA ILE A 33 -1.66 -31.43 25.42
C ILE A 33 -2.11 -31.61 26.87
N ASP A 34 -3.40 -31.86 27.06
CA ASP A 34 -3.97 -32.31 28.33
C ASP A 34 -4.14 -33.84 28.28
N LEU A 35 -3.57 -34.51 29.27
CA LEU A 35 -3.60 -35.96 29.48
C LEU A 35 -4.41 -36.27 30.73
N ASP A 36 -5.55 -36.94 30.56
CA ASP A 36 -6.33 -37.42 31.71
C ASP A 36 -5.76 -38.73 32.22
N LEU A 37 -5.28 -38.72 33.46
CA LEU A 37 -4.71 -39.86 34.17
C LEU A 37 -5.69 -40.37 35.22
N THR A 38 -5.99 -41.67 35.18
CA THR A 38 -6.79 -42.36 36.18
C THR A 38 -5.93 -43.36 36.95
N LEU A 39 -5.87 -43.24 38.27
CA LEU A 39 -5.21 -44.20 39.16
C LEU A 39 -6.16 -45.36 39.45
N ARG A 40 -5.81 -46.59 39.04
CA ARG A 40 -6.75 -47.74 39.13
C ARG A 40 -7.10 -48.11 40.57
N ALA A 41 -6.15 -48.02 41.49
CA ALA A 41 -6.33 -48.46 42.87
C ALA A 41 -7.27 -47.55 43.69
N SER A 42 -7.38 -46.27 43.32
CA SER A 42 -8.16 -45.28 44.09
C SER A 42 -9.30 -44.66 43.30
N GLY A 43 -9.38 -44.89 41.99
CA GLY A 43 -10.36 -44.26 41.09
C GLY A 43 -10.15 -42.75 40.90
N LYS A 44 -9.13 -42.15 41.55
CA LYS A 44 -8.84 -40.72 41.43
C LYS A 44 -8.38 -40.39 40.02
N ARG A 45 -8.91 -39.29 39.49
CA ARG A 45 -8.57 -38.72 38.18
C ARG A 45 -7.78 -37.43 38.38
N THR A 46 -6.79 -37.21 37.53
CA THR A 46 -6.06 -35.94 37.44
C THR A 46 -5.75 -35.67 35.99
N THR A 47 -5.67 -34.39 35.61
CA THR A 47 -5.29 -33.97 34.26
C THR A 47 -3.89 -33.40 34.32
N LEU A 48 -2.99 -33.95 33.53
CA LEU A 48 -1.63 -33.48 33.38
C LEU A 48 -1.53 -32.68 32.09
N ARG A 49 -1.04 -31.43 32.17
CA ARG A 49 -0.74 -30.63 30.99
C ARG A 49 0.74 -30.80 30.64
N ALA A 50 1.01 -31.34 29.46
CA ALA A 50 2.37 -31.47 28.95
C ALA A 50 2.59 -30.47 27.80
N ILE A 51 3.67 -29.71 27.86
CA ILE A 51 4.18 -28.98 26.70
C ILE A 51 5.07 -29.99 25.96
N THR A 52 4.71 -30.31 24.72
CA THR A 52 5.48 -31.24 23.90
C THR A 52 6.88 -30.68 23.66
N GLN A 53 7.92 -31.47 23.92
CA GLN A 53 9.28 -31.07 23.55
C GLN A 53 9.36 -31.05 22.02
N LYS A 54 10.03 -30.02 21.50
CA LYS A 54 10.40 -29.90 20.09
C LYS A 54 11.31 -31.09 19.74
N VAL A 55 10.74 -32.14 19.17
CA VAL A 55 11.50 -33.11 18.38
C VAL A 55 11.42 -32.61 16.95
N SER A 56 12.30 -31.68 16.57
CA SER A 56 12.57 -31.51 15.15
C SER A 56 13.41 -32.70 14.75
N SER A 57 12.87 -33.57 13.89
CA SER A 57 13.70 -34.52 13.14
C SER A 57 14.89 -33.76 12.56
N GLN A 58 16.11 -34.29 12.70
CA GLN A 58 17.31 -33.73 12.05
C GLN A 58 17.16 -33.68 10.52
N HIS A 59 16.12 -34.33 9.99
CA HIS A 59 15.78 -34.38 8.59
C HIS A 59 14.32 -34.02 8.31
N ALA A 60 13.72 -33.11 9.10
CA ALA A 60 12.40 -32.55 8.79
C ALA A 60 12.28 -31.99 7.35
N ALA A 61 13.43 -31.71 6.70
CA ALA A 61 13.55 -31.34 5.29
C ALA A 61 13.34 -32.51 4.29
N GLN A 62 13.53 -33.78 4.67
CA GLN A 62 13.38 -34.95 3.78
C GLN A 62 11.96 -35.19 3.28
N GLY A 63 10.94 -34.72 4.01
CA GLY A 63 9.54 -34.72 3.56
C GLY A 63 9.30 -33.80 2.35
N ARG A 64 10.32 -33.03 1.97
CA ARG A 64 10.38 -32.15 0.79
C ARG A 64 11.54 -32.52 -0.15
N ALA A 65 12.36 -33.51 0.20
CA ALA A 65 13.52 -33.90 -0.60
C ALA A 65 13.12 -34.78 -1.79
N LEU A 66 13.96 -34.73 -2.82
CA LEU A 66 13.86 -35.55 -4.03
C LEU A 66 13.71 -37.03 -3.67
N SER A 67 12.99 -37.78 -4.53
CA SER A 67 12.90 -39.24 -4.37
C SER A 67 14.31 -39.84 -4.28
N PRO A 68 14.59 -40.72 -3.31
CA PRO A 68 15.93 -41.27 -3.08
C PRO A 68 16.54 -42.00 -4.29
N GLY A 69 15.71 -42.41 -5.27
CA GLY A 69 16.14 -43.05 -6.51
C GLY A 69 17.10 -42.23 -7.38
N LEU A 70 17.27 -40.94 -7.10
CA LEU A 70 18.21 -40.05 -7.81
C LEU A 70 19.41 -39.61 -6.97
N ARG A 71 19.47 -39.97 -5.67
CA ARG A 71 20.57 -39.58 -4.77
C ARG A 71 21.47 -40.78 -4.46
N VAL A 72 22.24 -41.25 -5.44
CA VAL A 72 23.43 -42.06 -5.14
C VAL A 72 24.64 -41.42 -5.80
N SER A 73 25.31 -40.55 -5.05
CA SER A 73 26.67 -40.11 -5.35
C SER A 73 27.60 -41.32 -5.20
N VAL A 74 27.91 -42.01 -6.30
CA VAL A 74 29.05 -42.93 -6.34
C VAL A 74 30.33 -42.09 -6.49
N PRO A 75 31.41 -42.36 -5.73
CA PRO A 75 32.68 -41.69 -5.94
C PRO A 75 33.18 -41.92 -7.37
N GLU A 76 33.50 -40.82 -8.04
CA GLU A 76 34.01 -40.71 -9.40
C GLU A 76 35.06 -41.79 -9.74
N THR A 77 34.76 -42.63 -10.74
CA THR A 77 35.81 -43.23 -11.57
C THR A 77 35.66 -42.78 -13.01
N ASP A 78 36.69 -42.06 -13.42
CA ASP A 78 36.90 -41.29 -14.63
C ASP A 78 36.67 -42.11 -15.91
N THR A 79 35.51 -41.96 -16.56
CA THR A 79 35.31 -42.41 -17.94
C THR A 79 34.50 -41.41 -18.79
N LYS A 80 35.27 -40.53 -19.46
CA LYS A 80 35.02 -39.90 -20.78
C LYS A 80 33.57 -39.44 -21.08
N LYS A 81 33.23 -38.23 -20.61
CA LYS A 81 32.14 -37.41 -21.18
C LYS A 81 32.46 -37.04 -22.64
N ALA A 82 31.51 -37.32 -23.54
CA ALA A 82 31.50 -36.74 -24.88
C ALA A 82 31.37 -35.21 -24.77
N ALA A 83 32.07 -34.48 -25.64
CA ALA A 83 32.13 -33.03 -25.63
C ALA A 83 30.72 -32.41 -25.77
N ALA A 84 30.21 -31.85 -24.67
CA ALA A 84 29.03 -31.00 -24.69
C ALA A 84 29.38 -29.67 -25.36
N THR A 85 28.61 -29.29 -26.37
CA THR A 85 28.59 -27.94 -26.91
C THR A 85 28.25 -26.98 -25.76
N VAL A 86 29.14 -26.05 -25.42
CA VAL A 86 28.88 -25.05 -24.39
C VAL A 86 27.82 -24.08 -24.93
N PHE A 87 26.59 -24.20 -24.45
CA PHE A 87 25.52 -23.22 -24.70
C PHE A 87 25.71 -22.08 -23.68
N SER A 88 25.75 -20.83 -24.14
CA SER A 88 25.88 -19.67 -23.26
C SER A 88 24.52 -19.30 -22.67
N SER A 89 24.44 -19.17 -21.35
CA SER A 89 23.23 -18.65 -20.70
C SER A 89 22.96 -17.21 -21.13
N SER A 90 21.67 -16.88 -21.30
CA SER A 90 21.25 -15.54 -21.71
C SER A 90 20.80 -14.71 -20.50
N PRO A 91 21.29 -13.46 -20.33
CA PRO A 91 20.81 -12.55 -19.29
C PRO A 91 19.41 -11.99 -19.55
N THR A 92 18.84 -12.22 -20.74
CA THR A 92 17.57 -11.59 -21.14
C THR A 92 16.49 -12.56 -21.58
N ASP A 93 16.88 -13.78 -22.00
CA ASP A 93 15.93 -14.81 -22.41
C ASP A 93 15.32 -15.48 -21.19
N THR A 94 14.00 -15.66 -21.18
CA THR A 94 13.30 -16.38 -20.11
C THR A 94 13.53 -17.87 -20.20
N VAL A 95 13.85 -18.41 -21.39
CA VAL A 95 14.11 -19.84 -21.60
C VAL A 95 15.61 -20.13 -21.45
N GLU A 96 15.94 -21.18 -20.70
CA GLU A 96 17.33 -21.62 -20.49
C GLU A 96 17.74 -22.61 -21.59
N ASP A 97 18.69 -22.22 -22.45
CA ASP A 97 19.26 -23.09 -23.50
C ASP A 97 20.18 -24.17 -22.91
N GLU A 98 20.74 -23.91 -21.74
CA GLU A 98 21.63 -24.77 -20.96
C GLU A 98 20.88 -25.83 -20.13
N ARG A 99 19.54 -25.80 -20.09
CA ARG A 99 18.72 -26.72 -19.27
C ARG A 99 18.87 -28.20 -19.64
N THR A 100 18.60 -29.09 -18.70
CA THR A 100 18.55 -30.53 -19.00
C THR A 100 17.12 -31.04 -19.21
N CYS A 101 16.14 -30.43 -18.54
CA CYS A 101 14.75 -30.85 -18.64
C CYS A 101 14.09 -30.37 -19.95
N SER A 102 13.32 -31.25 -20.58
CA SER A 102 12.83 -31.05 -21.95
C SER A 102 11.90 -29.86 -22.12
N VAL A 103 10.88 -29.75 -21.27
CA VAL A 103 9.85 -28.72 -21.34
C VAL A 103 10.27 -27.54 -20.48
N PRO A 104 10.58 -26.37 -21.08
CA PRO A 104 11.06 -25.23 -20.32
C PRO A 104 9.99 -24.72 -19.35
N ARG A 105 10.44 -24.26 -18.18
CA ARG A 105 9.57 -23.71 -17.15
C ARG A 105 9.05 -22.33 -17.56
N ASN A 106 9.96 -21.43 -17.95
CA ASN A 106 9.71 -20.00 -18.16
C ASN A 106 9.47 -19.66 -19.66
N ASP A 107 8.62 -20.43 -20.33
CA ASP A 107 8.24 -20.22 -21.73
C ASP A 107 6.74 -19.89 -21.82
N PRO A 108 6.35 -18.71 -22.34
CA PRO A 108 4.95 -18.33 -22.52
C PRO A 108 4.13 -19.29 -23.38
N ALA A 109 4.76 -20.09 -24.25
CA ALA A 109 4.10 -21.09 -25.08
C ALA A 109 3.84 -22.43 -24.36
N ASN A 110 4.34 -22.57 -23.13
CA ASN A 110 4.28 -23.79 -22.33
C ASN A 110 3.66 -23.55 -20.95
N GLN A 111 2.41 -23.07 -20.91
CA GLN A 111 1.68 -23.01 -19.64
C GLN A 111 0.80 -24.24 -19.41
N ALA A 112 0.93 -24.83 -18.23
CA ALA A 112 0.04 -25.89 -17.76
C ALA A 112 -1.16 -25.28 -17.05
N MET A 113 -2.37 -25.78 -17.31
CA MET A 113 -3.55 -25.39 -16.54
C MET A 113 -3.63 -26.23 -15.26
N GLN A 114 -3.85 -25.59 -14.11
CA GLN A 114 -4.12 -26.31 -12.88
C GLN A 114 -5.53 -26.93 -12.91
N PRO A 115 -5.68 -28.27 -12.86
CA PRO A 115 -6.99 -28.89 -12.80
C PRO A 115 -7.61 -28.76 -11.40
N LYS A 116 -8.93 -28.91 -11.36
CA LYS A 116 -9.70 -29.07 -10.13
C LYS A 116 -9.49 -30.49 -9.58
N PRO A 117 -9.53 -30.72 -8.25
CA PRO A 117 -9.41 -32.07 -7.69
C PRO A 117 -10.40 -33.07 -8.31
N ARG A 118 -11.62 -32.59 -8.60
CA ARG A 118 -12.66 -33.39 -9.25
C ARG A 118 -12.33 -33.78 -10.70
N GLN A 119 -11.61 -32.94 -11.46
CA GLN A 119 -11.13 -33.28 -12.80
C GLN A 119 -10.09 -34.41 -12.73
N VAL A 120 -9.22 -34.38 -11.73
CA VAL A 120 -8.21 -35.43 -11.50
C VAL A 120 -8.86 -36.76 -11.13
N GLU A 121 -9.83 -36.77 -10.21
CA GLU A 121 -10.61 -37.97 -9.87
C GLU A 121 -11.34 -38.55 -11.08
N TRP A 122 -11.98 -37.70 -11.89
CA TRP A 122 -12.60 -38.13 -13.14
C TRP A 122 -11.59 -38.77 -14.09
N ALA A 123 -10.46 -38.12 -14.32
CA ALA A 123 -9.44 -38.62 -15.26
C ALA A 123 -8.86 -39.96 -14.80
N VAL A 124 -8.60 -40.13 -13.50
CA VAL A 124 -8.16 -41.41 -12.93
C VAL A 124 -9.23 -42.48 -13.09
N ASP A 125 -10.48 -42.21 -12.72
CA ASP A 125 -11.59 -43.17 -12.84
C ASP A 125 -11.74 -43.66 -14.28
N GLN A 126 -11.68 -42.76 -15.28
CA GLN A 126 -11.74 -43.15 -16.69
C GLN A 126 -10.47 -43.88 -17.14
N ALA A 127 -9.29 -43.45 -16.69
CA ALA A 127 -8.02 -44.03 -17.12
C ALA A 127 -7.86 -45.48 -16.66
N VAL A 128 -8.14 -45.78 -15.38
CA VAL A 128 -8.02 -47.15 -14.85
C VAL A 128 -9.02 -48.10 -15.49
N GLN A 129 -10.18 -47.61 -15.92
CA GLN A 129 -11.19 -48.37 -16.66
C GLN A 129 -10.88 -48.52 -18.15
N GLY A 130 -9.91 -47.75 -18.69
CA GLY A 130 -9.58 -47.74 -20.12
C GLY A 130 -10.55 -46.94 -21.01
N TYR A 131 -11.31 -46.01 -20.42
CA TYR A 131 -12.33 -45.21 -21.10
C TYR A 131 -11.94 -43.74 -21.28
N LEU A 132 -10.72 -43.32 -20.90
CA LEU A 132 -10.34 -41.90 -20.99
C LEU A 132 -10.42 -41.42 -22.45
N ASN A 133 -9.87 -42.19 -23.39
CA ASN A 133 -9.90 -41.84 -24.83
C ASN A 133 -11.31 -41.91 -25.47
N THR A 134 -12.31 -42.49 -24.81
CA THR A 134 -13.69 -42.45 -25.36
C THR A 134 -14.34 -41.09 -25.16
N HIS A 135 -13.86 -40.32 -24.19
CA HIS A 135 -14.38 -39.00 -23.86
C HIS A 135 -13.49 -37.87 -24.33
N ILE A 136 -12.17 -38.08 -24.35
CA ILE A 136 -11.22 -37.03 -24.71
C ILE A 136 -10.27 -37.45 -25.83
N SER A 137 -10.15 -36.52 -26.79
CA SER A 137 -9.07 -36.45 -27.76
C SER A 137 -8.68 -34.99 -27.86
N ARG A 138 -7.39 -34.69 -27.72
CA ARG A 138 -6.89 -33.33 -27.83
C ARG A 138 -6.69 -33.02 -29.30
N ALA A 139 -7.45 -32.05 -29.81
CA ALA A 139 -7.30 -31.57 -31.17
C ALA A 139 -5.93 -30.91 -31.38
N ALA A 140 -5.53 -30.72 -32.65
CA ALA A 140 -4.36 -29.92 -32.95
C ALA A 140 -4.54 -28.51 -32.36
N ASN A 141 -3.47 -27.96 -31.79
CA ASN A 141 -3.46 -26.67 -31.09
C ASN A 141 -4.43 -26.61 -29.88
N TRP A 142 -4.69 -27.73 -29.21
CA TRP A 142 -5.47 -27.73 -27.96
C TRP A 142 -4.87 -26.74 -26.95
N LYS A 143 -5.73 -25.89 -26.36
CA LYS A 143 -5.36 -24.76 -25.47
C LYS A 143 -4.28 -23.83 -26.04
N ASN A 144 -4.23 -23.66 -27.37
CA ASN A 144 -3.25 -22.83 -28.06
C ASN A 144 -1.78 -23.22 -27.79
N LEU A 145 -1.51 -24.49 -27.45
CA LEU A 145 -0.16 -25.00 -27.17
C LEU A 145 0.69 -25.23 -28.43
N GLY A 146 0.12 -25.08 -29.64
CA GLY A 146 0.81 -25.38 -30.90
C GLY A 146 1.15 -26.87 -31.10
N MET A 147 0.57 -27.77 -30.30
CA MET A 147 0.83 -29.20 -30.35
C MET A 147 0.01 -29.93 -31.43
N PRO A 148 0.48 -31.06 -31.97
CA PRO A 148 -0.33 -31.92 -32.84
C PRO A 148 -1.51 -32.55 -32.07
N ALA A 149 -2.47 -33.12 -32.80
CA ALA A 149 -3.56 -33.86 -32.17
C ALA A 149 -3.06 -35.16 -31.52
N TYR A 150 -3.59 -35.50 -30.34
CA TYR A 150 -3.25 -36.74 -29.63
C TYR A 150 -4.40 -37.20 -28.73
N SER A 151 -4.34 -38.46 -28.29
CA SER A 151 -5.24 -39.00 -27.26
C SER A 151 -4.41 -39.59 -26.13
N PRO A 152 -4.63 -39.17 -24.86
CA PRO A 152 -3.79 -39.54 -23.72
C PRO A 152 -3.42 -41.01 -23.59
N GLN A 153 -4.38 -41.94 -23.60
CA GLN A 153 -4.11 -43.38 -23.43
C GLN A 153 -3.59 -44.07 -24.70
N SER A 154 -3.60 -43.37 -25.84
CA SER A 154 -2.93 -43.87 -27.06
C SER A 154 -1.47 -43.44 -27.07
N LEU A 155 -1.18 -42.29 -26.46
CA LEU A 155 0.17 -41.73 -26.34
C LEU A 155 0.97 -42.43 -25.22
N PHE A 156 0.30 -42.79 -24.13
CA PHE A 156 0.82 -43.54 -22.98
C PHE A 156 0.02 -44.83 -22.81
N LEU A 157 0.51 -45.92 -23.40
CA LEU A 157 -0.18 -47.21 -23.43
C LEU A 157 0.06 -48.00 -22.15
N ASN A 158 -1.01 -48.34 -21.45
CA ASN A 158 -0.93 -49.19 -20.27
C ASN A 158 -0.71 -50.67 -20.67
N PRO A 159 0.31 -51.35 -20.13
CA PRO A 159 0.44 -52.79 -20.31
C PRO A 159 -0.71 -53.54 -19.61
N SER A 160 -0.92 -54.81 -19.96
CA SER A 160 -1.84 -55.68 -19.21
C SER A 160 -1.27 -55.97 -17.82
N LEU A 161 -2.10 -55.98 -16.78
CA LEU A 161 -1.67 -56.36 -15.44
C LEU A 161 -1.40 -57.86 -15.35
N GLU A 162 -0.24 -58.20 -14.81
CA GLU A 162 0.08 -59.56 -14.43
C GLU A 162 -0.83 -60.00 -13.25
N GLY A 163 -1.42 -61.19 -13.37
CA GLY A 163 -2.49 -61.66 -12.49
C GLY A 163 -3.90 -61.22 -12.89
N GLY A 164 -4.05 -60.39 -13.94
CA GLY A 164 -5.33 -59.92 -14.46
C GLY A 164 -5.97 -58.78 -13.64
N GLY A 165 -7.08 -58.26 -14.15
CA GLY A 165 -7.79 -57.11 -13.56
C GLY A 165 -7.30 -55.76 -14.10
N ARG A 166 -7.42 -54.72 -13.27
CA ARG A 166 -7.01 -53.34 -13.57
C ARG A 166 -6.44 -52.63 -12.35
N ALA A 167 -5.80 -51.48 -12.57
CA ALA A 167 -5.34 -50.62 -11.50
C ALA A 167 -6.51 -50.08 -10.67
N MET A 168 -6.26 -49.84 -9.39
CA MET A 168 -7.26 -49.31 -8.47
C MET A 168 -7.20 -47.78 -8.45
N ALA A 169 -8.35 -47.12 -8.62
CA ALA A 169 -8.46 -45.67 -8.71
C ALA A 169 -7.87 -44.97 -7.49
N GLN A 170 -8.22 -45.40 -6.27
CA GLN A 170 -7.71 -44.80 -5.04
C GLN A 170 -6.20 -44.93 -4.86
N VAL A 171 -5.57 -45.97 -5.43
CA VAL A 171 -4.12 -46.12 -5.38
C VAL A 171 -3.46 -45.08 -6.27
N LEU A 172 -3.92 -44.93 -7.51
CA LEU A 172 -3.40 -43.89 -8.40
C LEU A 172 -3.74 -42.48 -7.89
N LEU A 173 -4.92 -42.27 -7.31
CA LEU A 173 -5.28 -40.99 -6.67
C LEU A 173 -4.38 -40.69 -5.47
N GLY A 174 -4.05 -41.69 -4.66
CA GLY A 174 -3.06 -41.56 -3.60
C GLY A 174 -1.68 -41.17 -4.14
N VAL A 175 -1.25 -41.73 -5.27
CA VAL A 175 -0.03 -41.31 -6.00
C VAL A 175 -0.15 -39.84 -6.41
N THR A 176 -1.23 -39.43 -7.09
CA THR A 176 -1.42 -38.02 -7.51
C THR A 176 -1.35 -37.03 -6.35
N THR A 177 -1.85 -37.42 -5.18
CA THR A 177 -1.80 -36.62 -3.95
C THR A 177 -0.39 -36.58 -3.39
N GLN A 178 0.30 -37.72 -3.31
CA GLN A 178 1.63 -37.81 -2.74
C GLN A 178 2.69 -37.12 -3.61
N GLU A 179 2.56 -37.21 -4.92
CA GLU A 179 3.54 -36.67 -5.87
C GLU A 179 3.47 -35.14 -5.99
N SER A 180 2.26 -34.58 -5.98
CA SER A 180 2.07 -33.17 -6.35
C SER A 180 0.95 -32.45 -5.63
N ASN A 181 0.22 -33.09 -4.71
CA ASN A 181 -1.08 -32.60 -4.24
C ASN A 181 -2.10 -32.38 -5.38
N MET A 182 -2.04 -33.22 -6.42
CA MET A 182 -2.86 -33.08 -7.64
C MET A 182 -2.57 -31.81 -8.46
N TRP A 183 -1.36 -31.28 -8.38
CA TRP A 183 -0.93 -30.13 -9.16
C TRP A 183 -0.35 -30.52 -10.51
N GLN A 184 -0.80 -29.85 -11.58
CA GLN A 184 -0.22 -29.95 -12.92
C GLN A 184 0.56 -28.69 -13.29
N ALA A 185 0.09 -27.53 -12.81
CA ALA A 185 0.77 -26.26 -12.95
C ALA A 185 1.57 -25.94 -11.69
N GLY A 186 2.42 -24.92 -11.76
CA GLY A 186 3.14 -24.38 -10.60
C GLY A 186 2.23 -24.13 -9.40
N ARG A 187 2.80 -24.22 -8.20
CA ARG A 187 2.08 -24.17 -6.90
C ARG A 187 1.36 -22.83 -6.67
N GLU A 188 1.78 -21.81 -7.39
CA GLU A 188 1.22 -20.47 -7.49
C GLU A 188 -0.15 -20.42 -8.21
N ALA A 189 -0.49 -21.43 -9.00
CA ALA A 189 -1.74 -21.49 -9.76
C ALA A 189 -2.87 -22.09 -8.93
N VAL A 190 -4.01 -21.40 -8.92
CA VAL A 190 -5.28 -21.98 -8.45
C VAL A 190 -5.99 -22.72 -9.59
N PRO A 191 -6.94 -23.63 -9.31
CA PRO A 191 -7.64 -24.36 -10.36
C PRO A 191 -8.28 -23.45 -11.43
N GLY A 192 -8.01 -23.77 -12.69
CA GLY A 192 -8.45 -23.01 -13.86
C GLY A 192 -7.46 -21.93 -14.34
N VAL A 193 -6.46 -21.57 -13.53
CA VAL A 193 -5.37 -20.68 -13.93
C VAL A 193 -4.25 -21.50 -14.56
N THR A 194 -3.61 -20.94 -15.59
CA THR A 194 -2.42 -21.54 -16.21
C THR A 194 -1.16 -20.93 -15.62
N ALA A 195 -0.09 -21.70 -15.50
CA ALA A 195 1.20 -21.23 -15.01
C ALA A 195 2.35 -22.03 -15.63
N ASN A 196 3.57 -21.83 -15.14
CA ASN A 196 4.68 -22.75 -15.39
C ASN A 196 4.24 -24.22 -15.21
N PRO A 197 4.77 -25.18 -15.98
CA PRO A 197 4.52 -26.60 -15.71
C PRO A 197 5.03 -26.95 -14.31
N LEU A 198 4.27 -27.76 -13.56
CA LEU A 198 4.80 -28.31 -12.32
C LEU A 198 5.97 -29.22 -12.68
N ILE A 199 7.10 -28.97 -12.05
CA ILE A 199 8.31 -29.76 -12.19
C ILE A 199 9.00 -29.92 -10.84
N GLY A 200 9.77 -31.00 -10.69
CA GLY A 200 10.76 -31.18 -9.63
C GLY A 200 11.89 -30.14 -9.69
N ASN A 201 13.12 -30.55 -9.39
CA ASN A 201 14.26 -29.65 -9.33
C ASN A 201 14.83 -29.29 -10.73
N PHE A 202 14.13 -28.43 -11.47
CA PHE A 202 14.52 -28.03 -12.83
C PHE A 202 15.95 -27.46 -12.95
N TYR A 203 16.42 -26.78 -11.92
CA TYR A 203 17.74 -26.11 -11.90
C TYR A 203 18.84 -26.92 -11.20
N GLY A 204 18.52 -28.08 -10.62
CA GLY A 204 19.48 -28.92 -9.89
C GLY A 204 20.12 -28.24 -8.68
N ILE A 205 19.34 -27.42 -7.96
CA ILE A 205 19.78 -26.71 -6.74
C ILE A 205 19.79 -27.68 -5.55
N ASP A 206 20.83 -27.64 -4.72
CA ASP A 206 20.91 -28.46 -3.50
C ASP A 206 20.39 -27.72 -2.25
N LEU A 207 19.07 -27.52 -2.17
CA LEU A 207 18.42 -26.77 -1.08
C LEU A 207 18.47 -27.48 0.30
N TYR A 208 18.92 -28.75 0.36
CA TYR A 208 18.67 -29.62 1.51
C TYR A 208 19.93 -30.23 2.13
N ASP A 209 21.11 -29.77 1.74
CA ASP A 209 22.40 -30.15 2.33
C ASP A 209 22.67 -29.45 3.68
N GLY A 210 21.85 -28.45 4.03
CA GLY A 210 21.97 -27.66 5.26
C GLY A 210 22.88 -26.43 5.11
N ASP A 211 23.36 -26.14 3.90
CA ASP A 211 24.19 -24.98 3.59
C ASP A 211 23.40 -23.91 2.82
N SER A 212 22.77 -23.00 3.55
CA SER A 212 22.00 -21.90 2.94
C SER A 212 22.79 -20.96 2.01
N SER A 213 24.13 -21.10 1.94
CA SER A 213 24.96 -20.28 1.04
C SER A 213 24.89 -20.72 -0.43
N ASN A 214 24.53 -21.98 -0.70
CA ASN A 214 24.42 -22.55 -2.04
C ASN A 214 22.96 -22.80 -2.49
N ASP A 215 21.96 -22.38 -1.71
CA ASP A 215 20.51 -22.51 -1.98
C ASP A 215 20.03 -21.93 -3.34
N TRP A 216 20.91 -21.26 -4.09
CA TRP A 216 20.63 -20.64 -5.38
C TRP A 216 21.65 -21.04 -6.46
N ASP A 217 22.54 -21.99 -6.15
CA ASP A 217 23.57 -22.46 -7.06
C ASP A 217 22.93 -23.42 -8.07
N VAL A 218 22.93 -23.02 -9.34
CA VAL A 218 22.29 -23.78 -10.42
C VAL A 218 23.26 -24.82 -10.96
N ASN A 219 22.84 -26.09 -10.96
CA ASN A 219 23.55 -27.19 -11.61
C ASN A 219 22.59 -28.05 -12.44
N PHE A 220 22.43 -27.72 -13.72
CA PHE A 220 21.52 -28.47 -14.60
C PHE A 220 21.86 -29.95 -14.78
N ALA A 221 23.08 -30.41 -14.48
CA ALA A 221 23.40 -31.83 -14.50
C ALA A 221 22.60 -32.61 -13.45
N ASP A 222 22.38 -31.99 -12.29
CA ASP A 222 21.67 -32.56 -11.14
C ASP A 222 20.17 -32.24 -11.17
N ALA A 223 19.66 -31.73 -12.31
CA ALA A 223 18.25 -31.43 -12.46
C ALA A 223 17.38 -32.68 -12.36
N ASP A 224 16.27 -32.57 -11.62
CA ASP A 224 15.19 -33.56 -11.58
C ASP A 224 14.06 -33.11 -12.50
N CYS A 225 13.86 -33.87 -13.56
CA CYS A 225 12.91 -33.59 -14.63
C CYS A 225 11.56 -34.30 -14.44
N GLY A 226 11.12 -34.50 -13.20
CA GLY A 226 9.79 -35.00 -12.86
C GLY A 226 8.70 -33.98 -13.13
N TYR A 227 7.81 -34.22 -14.09
CA TYR A 227 6.74 -33.28 -14.47
C TYR A 227 5.35 -33.69 -13.99
N GLY A 228 4.55 -32.68 -13.62
CA GLY A 228 3.10 -32.76 -13.48
C GLY A 228 2.59 -33.61 -12.31
N ILE A 229 1.31 -33.99 -12.39
CA ILE A 229 0.55 -34.58 -11.29
C ILE A 229 1.18 -35.84 -10.70
N THR A 230 1.75 -36.69 -11.53
CA THR A 230 2.35 -37.97 -11.12
C THR A 230 3.87 -37.94 -11.12
N GLN A 231 4.48 -36.76 -11.28
CA GLN A 231 5.94 -36.55 -11.34
C GLN A 231 6.62 -37.53 -12.31
N VAL A 232 6.25 -37.46 -13.59
CA VAL A 232 6.84 -38.32 -14.63
C VAL A 232 8.26 -37.85 -14.89
N THR A 233 9.27 -38.66 -14.56
CA THR A 233 10.71 -38.32 -14.70
C THR A 233 11.38 -39.07 -15.85
N ASP A 234 11.07 -40.36 -16.02
CA ASP A 234 11.65 -41.18 -17.08
C ASP A 234 11.37 -40.59 -18.46
N HIS A 235 12.37 -40.62 -19.33
CA HIS A 235 12.32 -40.06 -20.69
C HIS A 235 12.07 -38.54 -20.78
N MET A 236 12.10 -37.77 -19.67
CA MET A 236 11.76 -36.33 -19.67
C MET A 236 12.96 -35.37 -19.77
N ARG A 237 14.19 -35.90 -19.81
CA ARG A 237 15.39 -35.12 -20.17
C ARG A 237 15.41 -34.82 -21.68
N MET A 238 16.10 -33.74 -22.07
CA MET A 238 16.30 -33.40 -23.49
C MET A 238 17.08 -34.51 -24.20
N ALA A 239 16.74 -34.79 -25.46
CA ALA A 239 17.51 -35.71 -26.29
C ALA A 239 18.97 -35.25 -26.41
N GLY A 240 19.91 -36.14 -26.09
CA GLY A 240 21.35 -35.86 -26.03
C GLY A 240 21.83 -35.27 -24.69
N ARG A 241 20.94 -35.11 -23.70
CA ARG A 241 21.25 -34.66 -22.33
C ARG A 241 20.72 -35.63 -21.26
N GLU A 242 20.47 -36.87 -21.64
CA GLU A 242 20.12 -37.94 -20.71
C GLU A 242 21.30 -38.26 -19.76
N ASP A 243 21.01 -38.61 -18.52
CA ASP A 243 22.00 -38.96 -17.48
C ASP A 243 22.28 -40.47 -17.39
N GLY A 244 21.65 -41.27 -18.25
CA GLY A 244 21.73 -42.74 -18.23
C GLY A 244 20.65 -43.40 -17.37
N HIS A 245 19.83 -42.62 -16.67
CA HIS A 245 18.68 -43.10 -15.90
C HIS A 245 17.37 -42.78 -16.64
N GLY A 246 16.32 -43.59 -16.43
CA GLY A 246 15.00 -43.35 -17.01
C GLY A 246 14.86 -43.51 -18.53
N GLY A 247 15.89 -44.04 -19.22
CA GLY A 247 15.85 -44.38 -20.64
C GLY A 247 16.02 -43.19 -21.61
N ALA A 248 16.06 -43.49 -22.91
CA ALA A 248 16.24 -42.48 -23.97
C ALA A 248 15.07 -41.48 -24.02
N ALA A 249 15.33 -40.20 -24.33
CA ALA A 249 14.29 -39.19 -24.39
C ALA A 249 13.12 -39.57 -25.32
N TRP A 250 11.89 -39.26 -24.89
CA TRP A 250 10.72 -39.36 -25.77
C TRP A 250 10.71 -38.26 -26.84
N ASP A 251 9.87 -38.43 -27.86
CA ASP A 251 9.55 -37.33 -28.77
C ASP A 251 9.09 -36.09 -27.99
N TYR A 252 9.54 -34.92 -28.41
CA TYR A 252 9.31 -33.68 -27.68
C TYR A 252 7.82 -33.37 -27.48
N GLN A 253 6.94 -33.70 -28.43
CA GLN A 253 5.51 -33.46 -28.25
C GLN A 253 4.89 -34.43 -27.24
N LYS A 254 5.46 -35.63 -27.09
CA LYS A 254 5.08 -36.58 -26.03
C LYS A 254 5.51 -36.07 -24.65
N GLN A 255 6.72 -35.51 -24.55
CA GLN A 255 7.20 -34.85 -23.32
C GLN A 255 6.31 -33.64 -22.96
N ARG A 256 6.00 -32.76 -23.92
CA ARG A 256 5.08 -31.64 -23.72
C ARG A 256 3.69 -32.08 -23.26
N ALA A 257 3.15 -33.18 -23.81
CA ALA A 257 1.86 -33.70 -23.36
C ALA A 257 1.90 -34.11 -21.88
N ALA A 258 2.95 -34.83 -21.45
CA ALA A 258 3.12 -35.19 -20.04
C ALA A 258 3.28 -33.95 -19.13
N ALA A 259 3.93 -32.89 -19.60
CA ALA A 259 4.17 -31.68 -18.79
C ALA A 259 2.99 -30.70 -18.75
N LEU A 260 2.14 -30.65 -19.78
CA LEU A 260 1.15 -29.57 -19.98
C LEU A 260 -0.31 -30.06 -19.93
N ASP A 261 -0.56 -31.37 -20.07
CA ASP A 261 -1.90 -31.96 -20.01
C ASP A 261 -2.02 -32.95 -18.85
N TYR A 262 -2.81 -32.58 -17.85
CA TYR A 262 -3.04 -33.38 -16.66
C TYR A 262 -3.56 -34.80 -16.96
N THR A 263 -4.34 -34.98 -18.04
CA THR A 263 -4.87 -36.29 -18.43
C THR A 263 -3.83 -37.19 -19.10
N ALA A 264 -2.90 -36.58 -19.84
CA ALA A 264 -1.78 -37.27 -20.44
C ALA A 264 -0.75 -37.65 -19.38
N ASN A 265 -0.50 -36.77 -18.42
CA ASN A 265 0.31 -37.04 -17.24
C ASN A 265 -0.25 -38.21 -16.41
N ILE A 266 -1.55 -38.20 -16.07
CA ILE A 266 -2.21 -39.31 -15.37
C ILE A 266 -2.10 -40.63 -16.15
N SER A 267 -2.22 -40.59 -17.48
CA SER A 267 -2.05 -41.78 -18.32
C SER A 267 -0.61 -42.33 -18.26
N ALA A 268 0.39 -41.44 -18.26
CA ALA A 268 1.80 -41.81 -18.09
C ALA A 268 2.08 -42.38 -16.68
N GLY A 269 1.59 -41.74 -15.62
CA GLY A 269 1.72 -42.24 -14.25
C GLY A 269 1.04 -43.60 -14.05
N LEU A 270 -0.12 -43.82 -14.66
CA LEU A 270 -0.78 -45.13 -14.67
C LEU A 270 0.07 -46.19 -15.39
N GLN A 271 0.67 -45.85 -16.53
CA GLN A 271 1.57 -46.75 -17.26
C GLN A 271 2.76 -47.16 -16.38
N ILE A 272 3.37 -46.22 -15.65
CA ILE A 272 4.48 -46.47 -14.72
C ILE A 272 4.02 -47.38 -13.58
N LEU A 273 2.92 -47.05 -12.91
CA LEU A 273 2.39 -47.83 -11.78
C LEU A 273 2.08 -49.29 -12.18
N VAL A 274 1.46 -49.49 -13.34
CA VAL A 274 1.17 -50.83 -13.87
C VAL A 274 2.47 -51.57 -14.22
N SER A 275 3.46 -50.88 -14.78
CA SER A 275 4.77 -51.47 -15.07
C SER A 275 5.47 -51.93 -13.79
N LYS A 276 5.44 -51.12 -12.72
CA LYS A 276 6.01 -51.49 -11.41
C LYS A 276 5.28 -52.64 -10.73
N TRP A 277 3.96 -52.70 -10.86
CA TRP A 277 3.20 -53.88 -10.45
C TRP A 277 3.67 -55.15 -11.17
N ASN A 278 3.82 -55.08 -12.49
CA ASN A 278 4.27 -56.23 -13.27
C ASN A 278 5.72 -56.63 -12.94
N GLU A 279 6.64 -55.66 -12.83
CA GLU A 279 8.06 -55.92 -12.47
C GLU A 279 8.18 -56.66 -11.14
N THR A 280 7.55 -56.13 -10.08
CA THR A 280 7.60 -56.74 -8.74
C THR A 280 6.91 -58.10 -8.69
N ARG A 281 5.77 -58.25 -9.38
CA ARG A 281 5.03 -59.51 -9.40
C ARG A 281 5.75 -60.62 -10.17
N ALA A 282 6.36 -60.30 -11.31
CA ALA A 282 7.16 -61.25 -12.08
C ALA A 282 8.35 -61.79 -11.25
N ALA A 283 8.83 -61.00 -10.30
CA ALA A 283 9.86 -61.39 -9.33
C ALA A 283 9.32 -62.19 -8.12
N GLY A 284 8.04 -62.52 -8.07
CA GLY A 284 7.42 -63.26 -6.96
C GLY A 284 7.04 -62.42 -5.74
N MET A 285 7.24 -61.10 -5.79
CA MET A 285 6.90 -60.20 -4.70
C MET A 285 5.39 -59.93 -4.69
N ILE A 286 4.67 -60.74 -3.93
CA ILE A 286 3.20 -60.66 -3.81
C ILE A 286 2.81 -60.29 -2.38
N ALA A 287 2.06 -59.20 -2.24
CA ALA A 287 1.50 -58.77 -0.96
C ALA A 287 0.10 -59.39 -0.75
N ASN A 288 -0.10 -59.97 0.44
CA ASN A 288 -1.29 -60.73 0.84
C ASN A 288 -1.69 -61.75 -0.23
N HIS A 289 -2.94 -61.71 -0.72
CA HIS A 289 -3.39 -62.62 -1.79
C HIS A 289 -3.19 -62.06 -3.21
N GLY A 290 -2.68 -60.83 -3.34
CA GLY A 290 -2.18 -60.31 -4.61
C GLY A 290 -3.19 -59.99 -5.71
N THR A 291 -4.50 -59.86 -5.47
CA THR A 291 -5.43 -59.36 -6.50
C THR A 291 -5.34 -57.84 -6.63
N SER A 292 -5.45 -57.31 -7.85
CA SER A 292 -5.32 -55.86 -8.13
C SER A 292 -6.45 -54.99 -7.54
N GLY A 293 -7.61 -55.56 -7.21
CA GLY A 293 -8.77 -54.83 -6.68
C GLY A 293 -8.75 -54.55 -5.18
N ARG A 294 -7.57 -54.52 -4.55
CA ARG A 294 -7.38 -54.27 -3.10
C ARG A 294 -6.17 -53.34 -2.90
N PRO A 295 -6.30 -52.22 -2.15
CA PRO A 295 -5.24 -51.23 -2.04
C PRO A 295 -4.00 -51.79 -1.34
N GLU A 296 -4.16 -52.65 -0.33
CA GLU A 296 -3.06 -53.32 0.38
C GLU A 296 -2.12 -54.10 -0.54
N ASN A 297 -2.64 -54.66 -1.64
CA ASN A 297 -1.85 -55.51 -2.53
C ASN A 297 -0.91 -54.70 -3.43
N TRP A 298 -1.09 -53.38 -3.53
CA TRP A 298 -0.23 -52.48 -4.32
C TRP A 298 1.05 -52.05 -3.59
N TYR A 299 1.27 -52.53 -2.36
CA TYR A 299 2.36 -52.09 -1.49
C TYR A 299 3.74 -52.13 -2.17
N PHE A 300 4.07 -53.23 -2.86
CA PHE A 300 5.34 -53.37 -3.58
C PHE A 300 5.43 -52.48 -4.82
N ALA A 301 4.35 -52.38 -5.60
CA ALA A 301 4.32 -51.51 -6.77
C ALA A 301 4.52 -50.04 -6.40
N LEU A 302 3.94 -49.59 -5.28
CA LEU A 302 4.11 -48.23 -4.76
C LEU A 302 5.54 -47.98 -4.25
N TRP A 303 6.13 -48.95 -3.55
CA TRP A 303 7.53 -48.87 -3.15
C TRP A 303 8.45 -48.74 -4.38
N ALA A 304 8.24 -49.58 -5.39
CA ALA A 304 8.98 -49.52 -6.66
C ALA A 304 8.70 -48.27 -7.49
N TYR A 305 7.50 -47.67 -7.37
CA TYR A 305 7.16 -46.41 -8.05
C TYR A 305 8.09 -45.28 -7.59
N ASN A 306 8.39 -45.21 -6.29
CA ASN A 306 9.21 -44.14 -5.73
C ASN A 306 10.72 -44.40 -5.78
N SER A 307 11.16 -45.61 -5.42
CA SER A 307 12.61 -45.91 -5.32
C SER A 307 13.15 -46.77 -6.46
N GLY A 308 12.30 -47.22 -7.39
CA GLY A 308 12.66 -48.21 -8.40
C GLY A 308 12.65 -49.64 -7.88
N PHE A 309 12.79 -50.59 -8.81
CA PHE A 309 12.96 -52.02 -8.56
C PHE A 309 14.32 -52.45 -9.14
N HIS A 310 15.11 -53.16 -8.34
CA HIS A 310 16.44 -53.65 -8.74
C HIS A 310 16.36 -55.14 -9.05
N PRO A 311 16.44 -55.57 -10.32
CA PRO A 311 16.31 -56.97 -10.70
C PRO A 311 17.48 -57.82 -10.18
N ASP A 312 17.18 -59.07 -9.81
CA ASP A 312 18.20 -60.08 -9.46
C ASP A 312 19.17 -60.32 -10.63
N GLN A 313 20.46 -60.07 -10.38
CA GLN A 313 21.52 -60.32 -11.35
C GLN A 313 22.06 -61.75 -11.28
N GLY A 314 21.63 -62.55 -10.30
CA GLY A 314 22.05 -63.94 -10.10
C GLY A 314 23.49 -64.10 -9.57
N ASP A 315 24.11 -63.02 -9.08
CA ASP A 315 25.48 -62.96 -8.59
C ASP A 315 25.58 -62.87 -7.05
N GLY A 316 24.44 -62.88 -6.37
CA GLY A 316 24.35 -62.77 -4.90
C GLY A 316 24.43 -61.32 -4.38
N SER A 317 24.41 -60.31 -5.26
CA SER A 317 24.23 -58.92 -4.85
C SER A 317 22.81 -58.67 -4.31
N PRO A 318 22.63 -57.69 -3.39
CA PRO A 318 21.30 -57.29 -2.95
C PRO A 318 20.42 -56.88 -4.14
N TRP A 319 19.17 -57.34 -4.13
CA TRP A 319 18.19 -57.08 -5.19
C TRP A 319 16.80 -56.86 -4.59
N GLY A 320 15.86 -56.36 -5.39
CA GLY A 320 14.48 -56.09 -5.00
C GLY A 320 14.21 -54.61 -4.71
N LEU A 321 13.54 -54.33 -3.59
CA LEU A 321 13.09 -53.00 -3.19
C LEU A 321 14.04 -52.38 -2.16
N GLY A 322 14.49 -51.16 -2.43
CA GLY A 322 15.53 -50.48 -1.64
C GLY A 322 15.15 -50.15 -0.19
N TRP A 323 16.16 -50.08 0.69
CA TRP A 323 16.02 -49.87 2.15
C TRP A 323 15.30 -48.57 2.55
N ALA A 324 15.44 -47.50 1.77
CA ALA A 324 14.90 -46.18 2.10
C ALA A 324 13.41 -46.25 2.49
N ASN A 325 12.59 -46.92 1.69
CA ASN A 325 11.14 -47.05 1.92
C ASN A 325 10.76 -48.28 2.78
N ASN A 326 11.72 -49.01 3.36
CA ASN A 326 11.41 -50.13 4.24
C ASN A 326 10.74 -49.64 5.53
N PRO A 327 9.56 -50.17 5.93
CA PRO A 327 8.91 -49.79 7.18
C PRO A 327 9.75 -49.96 8.45
N ALA A 328 10.76 -50.83 8.43
CA ALA A 328 11.74 -51.06 9.49
C ALA A 328 12.89 -50.04 9.50
N ASN A 329 13.01 -49.17 8.50
CA ASN A 329 14.06 -48.17 8.43
C ASN A 329 13.91 -47.18 9.61
N PRO A 330 14.96 -46.95 10.41
CA PRO A 330 14.92 -46.05 11.58
C PRO A 330 14.76 -44.56 11.24
N GLU A 331 14.73 -44.20 9.95
CA GLU A 331 14.28 -42.88 9.50
C GLU A 331 12.80 -42.62 9.83
N TRP A 332 12.01 -43.69 9.98
CA TRP A 332 10.61 -43.64 10.33
C TRP A 332 10.40 -43.90 11.83
N ASP A 333 9.44 -43.19 12.43
CA ASP A 333 9.04 -43.37 13.84
C ASP A 333 8.53 -44.81 14.07
N ALA A 334 9.02 -45.47 15.11
CA ALA A 334 8.63 -46.84 15.45
C ALA A 334 7.32 -46.80 16.26
N GLY A 335 6.36 -47.63 15.89
CA GLY A 335 5.00 -47.56 16.41
C GLY A 335 4.17 -46.40 15.85
N ARG A 336 4.59 -45.80 14.72
CA ARG A 336 3.80 -44.75 14.04
C ARG A 336 2.41 -45.29 13.66
N LEU A 337 1.41 -44.43 13.83
CA LEU A 337 0.04 -44.68 13.38
C LEU A 337 -0.03 -44.74 11.86
N PRO A 338 -1.09 -45.30 11.24
CA PRO A 338 -1.30 -45.17 9.81
C PRO A 338 -1.30 -43.69 9.37
N PHE A 339 -0.72 -43.41 8.21
CA PHE A 339 -0.64 -42.04 7.69
C PHE A 339 -2.06 -41.46 7.51
N MET A 340 -2.24 -40.20 7.91
CA MET A 340 -3.55 -39.50 7.94
C MET A 340 -4.59 -40.08 8.91
N GLU A 341 -4.20 -41.00 9.82
CA GLU A 341 -5.11 -41.61 10.80
C GLU A 341 -4.67 -41.34 12.26
N ASN A 342 -5.61 -40.95 13.13
CA ASN A 342 -5.38 -40.81 14.56
C ASN A 342 -5.57 -42.14 15.32
N ALA A 343 -5.17 -42.18 16.60
CA ALA A 343 -5.21 -43.40 17.41
C ALA A 343 -6.60 -44.01 17.63
N SER A 344 -7.69 -43.28 17.33
CA SER A 344 -9.06 -43.81 17.38
C SER A 344 -9.54 -44.36 16.04
N GLY A 345 -8.67 -44.36 15.02
CA GLY A 345 -9.01 -44.69 13.65
C GLY A 345 -9.75 -43.57 12.91
N GLY A 346 -9.67 -42.30 13.34
CA GLY A 346 -10.28 -41.17 12.64
C GLY A 346 -9.28 -40.36 11.82
N GLU A 347 -9.74 -39.34 11.10
CA GLU A 347 -8.86 -38.45 10.31
C GLU A 347 -7.79 -37.75 11.17
N ASP A 348 -6.56 -37.66 10.65
CA ASP A 348 -5.47 -36.83 11.15
C ASP A 348 -4.73 -36.11 10.02
N ALA A 349 -5.35 -35.05 9.48
CA ALA A 349 -4.73 -34.23 8.44
C ALA A 349 -3.41 -33.56 8.88
N SER A 350 -3.09 -33.51 10.18
CA SER A 350 -1.80 -32.97 10.65
C SER A 350 -0.62 -33.85 10.24
N ALA A 351 -0.85 -35.14 9.93
CA ALA A 351 0.18 -36.02 9.38
C ALA A 351 0.77 -35.50 8.06
N ALA A 352 -0.04 -34.85 7.22
CA ALA A 352 0.42 -34.25 5.96
C ALA A 352 1.40 -33.08 6.15
N ALA A 353 1.50 -32.49 7.35
CA ALA A 353 2.50 -31.47 7.68
C ALA A 353 3.85 -32.06 8.12
N ARG A 354 3.90 -33.38 8.35
CA ARG A 354 5.09 -34.14 8.76
C ARG A 354 5.21 -35.46 7.98
N PRO A 355 5.13 -35.44 6.64
CA PRO A 355 5.09 -36.65 5.83
C PRO A 355 6.41 -37.45 5.90
N GLN A 356 7.52 -36.82 6.33
CA GLN A 356 8.82 -37.47 6.50
C GLN A 356 8.85 -38.55 7.59
N ASN A 357 7.76 -38.78 8.33
CA ASN A 357 7.74 -39.84 9.35
C ASN A 357 7.17 -41.17 8.79
N TRP A 358 6.80 -41.23 7.50
CA TRP A 358 6.22 -42.41 6.87
C TRP A 358 6.88 -42.75 5.53
N PRO A 359 7.09 -44.05 5.23
CA PRO A 359 7.57 -44.48 3.93
C PRO A 359 6.53 -44.22 2.83
N TYR A 360 6.99 -44.14 1.57
CA TYR A 360 6.18 -43.72 0.43
C TYR A 360 4.85 -44.47 0.29
N GLN A 361 4.88 -45.80 0.31
CA GLN A 361 3.71 -46.63 0.13
C GLN A 361 2.68 -46.48 1.26
N GLU A 362 3.11 -46.19 2.50
CA GLU A 362 2.17 -45.89 3.59
C GLU A 362 1.50 -44.53 3.40
N LYS A 363 2.20 -43.55 2.81
CA LYS A 363 1.61 -42.24 2.52
C LYS A 363 0.54 -42.31 1.44
N VAL A 364 0.86 -42.97 0.32
CA VAL A 364 -0.10 -43.18 -0.78
C VAL A 364 -1.34 -43.93 -0.32
N LEU A 365 -1.17 -45.02 0.42
CA LEU A 365 -2.29 -45.80 0.96
C LEU A 365 -3.06 -45.04 2.05
N GLY A 366 -2.37 -44.24 2.86
CA GLY A 366 -2.99 -43.32 3.80
C GLY A 366 -3.91 -42.32 3.10
N PHE A 367 -3.47 -41.68 2.01
CA PHE A 367 -4.33 -40.83 1.20
C PHE A 367 -5.49 -41.58 0.54
N ALA A 368 -5.27 -42.82 0.09
CA ALA A 368 -6.33 -43.67 -0.45
C ALA A 368 -7.44 -43.94 0.58
N ALA A 369 -7.08 -44.05 1.86
CA ALA A 369 -7.99 -44.27 2.98
C ALA A 369 -8.62 -42.96 3.53
N HIS A 370 -7.83 -41.89 3.55
CA HIS A 370 -8.07 -40.61 4.21
C HIS A 370 -7.65 -39.44 3.31
N PRO A 371 -8.40 -39.15 2.23
CA PRO A 371 -8.05 -38.12 1.27
C PRO A 371 -8.13 -36.73 1.92
N PRO A 372 -7.16 -35.84 1.66
CA PRO A 372 -7.17 -34.48 2.19
C PRO A 372 -8.22 -33.62 1.46
N SER A 373 -8.35 -32.37 1.89
CA SER A 373 -9.12 -31.36 1.15
C SER A 373 -8.18 -30.44 0.37
N PHE A 374 -8.54 -30.14 -0.89
CA PHE A 374 -7.80 -29.27 -1.80
C PHE A 374 -8.69 -28.16 -2.35
N LEU A 375 -8.06 -27.12 -2.90
CA LEU A 375 -8.74 -25.96 -3.45
C LEU A 375 -9.48 -26.36 -4.74
N GLU A 376 -10.75 -25.98 -4.85
CA GLU A 376 -11.55 -26.08 -6.09
C GLU A 376 -11.62 -24.73 -6.82
N SER A 377 -11.67 -23.65 -6.04
CA SER A 377 -11.63 -22.24 -6.49
C SER A 377 -11.22 -21.35 -5.30
N PRO A 378 -10.86 -20.07 -5.51
CA PRO A 378 -10.48 -19.18 -4.42
C PRO A 378 -11.46 -19.21 -3.25
N GLY A 379 -10.98 -19.58 -2.06
CA GLY A 379 -11.77 -19.68 -0.83
C GLY A 379 -12.64 -20.94 -0.70
N VAL A 380 -12.58 -21.91 -1.63
CA VAL A 380 -13.41 -23.12 -1.62
C VAL A 380 -12.54 -24.38 -1.58
N MET A 381 -12.60 -25.10 -0.46
CA MET A 381 -11.92 -26.38 -0.27
C MET A 381 -12.91 -27.55 -0.45
N VAL A 382 -12.50 -28.61 -1.14
CA VAL A 382 -13.27 -29.83 -1.35
C VAL A 382 -12.41 -31.06 -1.08
N PRO A 383 -12.98 -32.22 -0.69
CA PRO A 383 -12.21 -33.47 -0.63
C PRO A 383 -11.54 -33.76 -1.97
N ALA A 384 -10.26 -34.15 -1.94
CA ALA A 384 -9.48 -34.43 -3.15
C ALA A 384 -10.16 -35.50 -4.03
N PHE A 385 -10.66 -36.56 -3.41
CA PHE A 385 -11.40 -37.66 -4.06
C PHE A 385 -12.21 -38.47 -3.03
N ARG A 386 -12.94 -39.53 -3.45
CA ARG A 386 -13.61 -40.46 -2.51
C ARG A 386 -12.65 -41.53 -1.98
N PRO A 387 -12.61 -41.75 -0.66
CA PRO A 387 -11.76 -42.77 -0.06
C PRO A 387 -12.18 -44.18 -0.46
N SER A 388 -11.24 -45.12 -0.29
CA SER A 388 -11.54 -46.55 -0.20
C SER A 388 -12.41 -46.87 1.02
N SER A 389 -13.09 -48.01 0.97
CA SER A 389 -13.92 -48.50 2.08
C SER A 389 -13.45 -49.87 2.58
N TRP A 390 -13.73 -50.20 3.83
CA TRP A 390 -13.39 -51.49 4.44
C TRP A 390 -14.64 -52.11 5.06
N ASN A 391 -14.81 -53.42 4.90
CA ASN A 391 -15.89 -54.16 5.55
C ASN A 391 -15.63 -54.33 7.04
N GLY A 392 -16.69 -54.49 7.83
CA GLY A 392 -16.62 -54.80 9.25
C GLY A 392 -17.76 -54.16 10.05
N THR A 393 -17.77 -54.39 11.36
CA THR A 393 -18.68 -53.72 12.29
C THR A 393 -18.28 -52.24 12.47
N ASN A 394 -19.20 -51.42 12.99
CA ASN A 394 -18.92 -50.02 13.38
C ASN A 394 -18.24 -49.90 14.76
N GLU A 395 -17.58 -50.95 15.23
CA GLU A 395 -16.86 -50.96 16.51
C GLU A 395 -15.52 -50.21 16.42
N SER A 396 -14.89 -49.98 17.57
CA SER A 396 -13.62 -49.24 17.66
C SER A 396 -12.48 -49.89 16.88
N VAL A 397 -11.45 -49.09 16.56
CA VAL A 397 -10.22 -49.53 15.89
C VAL A 397 -9.47 -50.67 16.60
N SER A 398 -9.69 -50.87 17.90
CA SER A 398 -9.09 -51.97 18.67
C SER A 398 -9.82 -53.31 18.54
N THR A 399 -11.02 -53.33 17.94
CA THR A 399 -11.81 -54.55 17.78
C THR A 399 -11.48 -55.23 16.46
N LYS A 400 -10.75 -56.35 16.52
CA LYS A 400 -10.38 -57.13 15.33
C LYS A 400 -11.63 -57.48 14.51
N GLY A 401 -11.63 -57.10 13.23
CA GLY A 401 -12.73 -57.31 12.30
C GLY A 401 -13.72 -56.13 12.17
N SER A 402 -13.57 -55.06 12.96
CA SER A 402 -14.28 -53.80 12.70
C SER A 402 -13.76 -53.13 11.42
N ALA A 403 -14.57 -52.27 10.80
CA ALA A 403 -14.14 -51.54 9.60
C ALA A 403 -12.95 -50.60 9.91
N LEU A 404 -12.95 -49.99 11.10
CA LEU A 404 -11.85 -49.15 11.58
C LEU A 404 -10.57 -49.96 11.80
N TYR A 405 -10.66 -51.14 12.43
CA TYR A 405 -9.52 -52.04 12.60
C TYR A 405 -8.95 -52.46 11.24
N ASN A 406 -9.82 -52.88 10.33
CA ASN A 406 -9.41 -53.33 9.01
C ASN A 406 -8.73 -52.22 8.20
N ARG A 407 -9.24 -50.98 8.25
CA ARG A 407 -8.58 -49.83 7.63
C ARG A 407 -7.24 -49.50 8.27
N ALA A 408 -7.14 -49.49 9.60
CA ALA A 408 -5.88 -49.20 10.29
C ALA A 408 -4.75 -50.20 9.91
N HIS A 409 -5.11 -51.45 9.64
CA HIS A 409 -4.19 -52.50 9.16
C HIS A 409 -3.97 -52.46 7.63
N LEU A 410 -4.34 -51.37 6.95
CA LEU A 410 -3.84 -51.03 5.61
C LEU A 410 -2.32 -50.78 5.66
N LYS A 411 -1.85 -50.13 6.73
CA LYS A 411 -0.43 -50.08 7.10
C LYS A 411 0.03 -51.50 7.46
N ALA A 412 1.14 -51.92 6.86
CA ALA A 412 1.80 -53.17 7.22
C ALA A 412 2.49 -53.05 8.60
N PRO A 413 2.66 -54.16 9.34
CA PRO A 413 3.55 -54.19 10.50
C PRO A 413 4.96 -53.72 10.15
N GLU A 414 5.64 -53.05 11.07
CA GLU A 414 6.97 -52.46 10.84
C GLU A 414 8.04 -53.51 10.55
N ASP A 415 7.88 -54.72 11.10
CA ASP A 415 8.76 -55.86 10.91
C ASP A 415 8.38 -56.73 9.70
N ALA A 416 7.30 -56.42 8.97
CA ALA A 416 6.79 -57.28 7.89
C ALA A 416 7.77 -57.50 6.73
N PHE A 417 8.76 -56.60 6.58
CA PHE A 417 9.77 -56.61 5.52
C PHE A 417 11.20 -56.67 6.09
N CYS A 418 11.34 -57.30 7.26
CA CYS A 418 12.60 -57.37 7.98
C CYS A 418 12.86 -58.83 8.39
N GLU A 419 13.75 -59.51 7.68
CA GLU A 419 14.04 -60.93 7.93
C GLU A 419 15.56 -61.17 7.84
N PRO A 420 16.22 -61.61 8.94
CA PRO A 420 17.67 -61.75 8.97
C PRO A 420 18.22 -62.66 7.87
N THR A 421 17.44 -63.65 7.45
CA THR A 421 17.86 -64.65 6.47
C THR A 421 17.57 -64.26 5.02
N SER A 422 16.72 -63.26 4.79
CA SER A 422 16.34 -62.81 3.44
C SER A 422 17.08 -61.55 3.04
N ASN A 423 17.05 -60.51 3.88
CA ASN A 423 17.57 -59.18 3.53
C ASN A 423 18.52 -58.60 4.59
N ASP A 424 19.13 -59.44 5.44
CA ASP A 424 20.03 -59.01 6.53
C ASP A 424 19.39 -57.98 7.50
N CYS A 425 18.05 -57.96 7.62
CA CYS A 425 17.33 -57.06 8.51
C CYS A 425 16.91 -57.75 9.81
N PHE A 426 17.13 -57.11 10.96
CA PHE A 426 16.91 -57.66 12.31
C PHE A 426 15.73 -56.98 13.02
N PRO A 427 14.55 -57.64 13.13
CA PRO A 427 13.34 -57.04 13.71
C PRO A 427 13.48 -56.58 15.16
N ASP A 428 14.28 -57.29 15.95
CA ASP A 428 14.53 -56.98 17.36
C ASP A 428 15.29 -55.67 17.58
N ARG A 429 15.82 -55.07 16.50
CA ARG A 429 16.52 -53.78 16.52
C ARG A 429 15.64 -52.61 16.07
N ILE A 430 14.37 -52.83 15.72
CA ILE A 430 13.44 -51.76 15.36
C ILE A 430 13.07 -50.98 16.63
N SER A 431 13.44 -49.70 16.69
CA SER A 431 13.10 -48.81 17.80
C SER A 431 13.35 -47.34 17.45
N ASP A 432 12.75 -46.41 18.19
CA ASP A 432 13.01 -44.97 18.07
C ASP A 432 14.45 -44.56 18.43
N ALA A 433 15.22 -45.47 19.03
CA ALA A 433 16.63 -45.26 19.35
C ALA A 433 17.59 -45.77 18.26
N ALA A 434 17.07 -46.44 17.23
CA ALA A 434 17.86 -46.97 16.13
C ALA A 434 18.30 -45.86 15.16
N SER A 435 19.36 -46.12 14.37
CA SER A 435 19.85 -45.18 13.34
C SER A 435 20.58 -45.89 12.21
N ASN A 436 20.59 -45.25 11.02
CA ASN A 436 21.39 -45.67 9.85
C ASN A 436 22.84 -45.17 9.94
N ALA A 437 23.50 -45.33 11.09
CA ALA A 437 24.89 -44.88 11.30
C ALA A 437 25.94 -45.98 11.06
N SER A 438 25.58 -47.25 11.30
CA SER A 438 26.36 -48.44 10.96
C SER A 438 25.44 -49.67 10.87
N GLY A 439 25.95 -50.79 10.36
CA GLY A 439 25.22 -52.08 10.33
C GLY A 439 24.87 -52.66 11.72
N SER A 440 25.29 -52.01 12.81
CA SER A 440 25.00 -52.45 14.19
C SER A 440 24.07 -51.53 14.98
N THR A 441 23.77 -50.33 14.47
CA THR A 441 22.99 -49.30 15.18
C THR A 441 21.51 -49.31 14.82
N GLY A 442 21.08 -50.18 13.91
CA GLY A 442 19.69 -50.30 13.51
C GLY A 442 19.33 -51.68 12.95
N PRO A 443 18.12 -51.82 12.40
CA PRO A 443 17.60 -53.07 11.87
C PRO A 443 18.38 -53.59 10.67
N CYS A 444 18.85 -52.73 9.77
CA CYS A 444 19.69 -53.19 8.67
C CYS A 444 21.08 -53.59 9.19
N GLY A 445 21.42 -54.87 9.05
CA GLY A 445 22.68 -55.45 9.53
C GLY A 445 23.91 -55.14 8.69
N ARG A 446 23.74 -54.40 7.59
CA ARG A 446 24.77 -54.16 6.58
C ARG A 446 25.32 -52.75 6.68
N GLU A 447 26.61 -52.59 6.41
CA GLU A 447 27.27 -51.27 6.40
C GLU A 447 26.92 -50.43 5.16
N ASP A 448 26.49 -51.07 4.07
CA ASP A 448 26.05 -50.40 2.84
C ASP A 448 24.55 -50.02 2.86
N PHE A 449 23.84 -50.37 3.93
CA PHE A 449 22.39 -50.23 4.08
C PHE A 449 21.57 -50.84 2.92
N MET A 450 22.10 -51.84 2.22
CA MET A 450 21.41 -52.54 1.13
C MET A 450 20.57 -53.72 1.63
N CYS A 451 19.78 -53.52 2.69
CA CYS A 451 18.83 -54.53 3.20
C CYS A 451 17.57 -54.60 2.33
N TRP A 452 17.75 -54.87 1.04
CA TRP A 452 16.72 -54.78 0.02
C TRP A 452 15.75 -55.95 0.11
N TRP A 453 14.44 -55.66 0.04
CA TRP A 453 13.40 -56.67 0.22
C TRP A 453 12.99 -57.29 -1.11
N HIS A 454 12.84 -58.62 -1.15
CA HIS A 454 12.49 -59.35 -2.37
C HIS A 454 11.58 -60.57 -2.17
N GLU A 455 10.96 -60.75 -0.99
CA GLU A 455 10.10 -61.89 -0.68
C GLU A 455 8.60 -61.55 -0.76
N PRO A 456 7.69 -62.53 -0.94
CA PRO A 456 6.26 -62.31 -0.72
C PRO A 456 5.97 -62.05 0.77
N VAL A 457 4.90 -61.30 1.06
CA VAL A 457 4.51 -60.94 2.44
C VAL A 457 3.01 -61.11 2.63
N THR A 458 2.56 -61.49 3.83
CA THR A 458 1.13 -61.51 4.19
C THR A 458 0.94 -61.02 5.62
N TRP A 459 0.24 -59.89 5.78
CA TRP A 459 -0.17 -59.38 7.10
C TRP A 459 -1.70 -59.38 7.29
N LYS A 460 -2.46 -59.54 6.21
CA LYS A 460 -3.90 -59.80 6.22
C LYS A 460 -4.21 -61.14 5.57
N THR A 461 -4.40 -62.18 6.39
CA THR A 461 -4.68 -63.54 5.93
C THR A 461 -6.05 -63.68 5.26
N ASP A 462 -7.04 -62.90 5.70
CA ASP A 462 -8.41 -62.89 5.15
C ASP A 462 -8.65 -61.65 4.26
N CYS A 463 -7.65 -61.26 3.46
CA CYS A 463 -7.67 -60.02 2.67
C CYS A 463 -8.81 -59.98 1.63
N VAL A 464 -9.41 -61.12 1.27
CA VAL A 464 -10.62 -61.14 0.42
C VAL A 464 -11.75 -60.30 1.03
N ASP A 465 -11.91 -60.38 2.36
CA ASP A 465 -12.99 -59.75 3.13
C ASP A 465 -12.54 -58.55 3.97
N THR A 466 -11.25 -58.51 4.35
CA THR A 466 -10.71 -57.51 5.30
C THR A 466 -9.88 -56.41 4.64
N CYS A 467 -9.50 -56.55 3.37
CA CYS A 467 -8.80 -55.50 2.64
C CYS A 467 -9.77 -54.47 2.04
N GLY A 468 -9.23 -53.32 1.62
CA GLY A 468 -10.02 -52.20 1.15
C GLY A 468 -10.68 -52.43 -0.21
N TYR A 469 -11.78 -51.73 -0.44
CA TYR A 469 -12.52 -51.73 -1.69
C TYR A 469 -12.37 -50.39 -2.41
N GLU A 470 -12.41 -50.47 -3.72
CA GLU A 470 -12.41 -49.31 -4.61
C GLU A 470 -13.75 -48.57 -4.57
N PHE A 471 -13.70 -47.26 -4.79
CA PHE A 471 -14.86 -46.44 -5.07
C PHE A 471 -14.67 -45.70 -6.40
N LEU A 472 -15.51 -45.98 -7.40
CA LEU A 472 -15.54 -45.19 -8.63
C LEU A 472 -16.69 -44.18 -8.53
N ARG A 473 -16.36 -42.89 -8.48
CA ARG A 473 -17.37 -41.83 -8.49
C ARG A 473 -17.92 -41.65 -9.90
N PHE A 474 -17.06 -41.82 -10.90
CA PHE A 474 -17.39 -41.55 -12.29
C PHE A 474 -17.61 -42.83 -13.10
N SER A 475 -18.85 -43.03 -13.59
CA SER A 475 -19.15 -44.07 -14.56
C SER A 475 -18.43 -43.82 -15.90
N THR A 476 -18.30 -44.88 -16.70
CA THR A 476 -17.65 -44.86 -18.02
C THR A 476 -18.38 -44.02 -19.08
N SER A 477 -19.53 -43.43 -18.75
CA SER A 477 -20.34 -42.61 -19.66
C SER A 477 -20.24 -41.11 -19.39
N MET A 478 -19.51 -40.67 -18.36
CA MET A 478 -19.42 -39.26 -17.99
C MET A 478 -18.26 -38.55 -18.70
N ALA A 479 -18.58 -37.41 -19.31
CA ALA A 479 -17.63 -36.54 -19.99
C ALA A 479 -16.67 -35.82 -19.02
N GLU A 480 -15.60 -35.24 -19.57
CA GLU A 480 -14.62 -34.44 -18.83
C GLU A 480 -15.30 -33.27 -18.09
N GLU A 481 -14.93 -33.09 -16.82
CA GLU A 481 -15.40 -31.98 -16.01
C GLU A 481 -14.83 -30.64 -16.54
N PRO A 482 -15.63 -29.55 -16.56
CA PRO A 482 -15.20 -28.28 -17.12
C PRO A 482 -14.08 -27.63 -16.28
N ASP A 483 -13.23 -26.86 -16.95
CA ASP A 483 -12.14 -26.11 -16.33
C ASP A 483 -12.63 -25.10 -15.28
N GLY A 484 -11.76 -24.78 -14.32
CA GLY A 484 -11.99 -23.66 -13.40
C GLY A 484 -11.96 -22.30 -14.11
N THR A 485 -12.60 -21.30 -13.50
CA THR A 485 -12.73 -19.94 -14.06
C THR A 485 -12.16 -18.85 -13.15
N ALA A 486 -11.32 -19.22 -12.19
CA ALA A 486 -10.71 -18.27 -11.25
C ALA A 486 -9.85 -17.23 -11.96
N TYR A 487 -9.87 -15.98 -11.48
CA TYR A 487 -9.04 -14.87 -11.98
C TYR A 487 -9.02 -14.75 -13.52
N PRO A 488 -10.17 -14.46 -14.16
CA PRO A 488 -10.23 -14.39 -15.62
C PRO A 488 -9.29 -13.30 -16.17
N PRO A 489 -8.57 -13.56 -17.28
CA PRO A 489 -7.71 -12.56 -17.90
C PRO A 489 -8.51 -11.36 -18.43
N THR A 490 -7.88 -10.20 -18.57
CA THR A 490 -8.46 -9.03 -19.24
C THR A 490 -7.72 -8.69 -20.52
N CYS A 491 -8.47 -8.41 -21.57
CA CYS A 491 -7.91 -8.13 -22.91
C CYS A 491 -8.53 -6.85 -23.48
N SER A 492 -9.30 -6.17 -22.63
CA SER A 492 -9.90 -4.89 -22.89
C SER A 492 -8.92 -3.78 -22.52
N VAL A 493 -8.86 -2.76 -23.35
CA VAL A 493 -8.18 -1.49 -23.05
C VAL A 493 -9.04 -0.57 -22.17
N SER A 494 -10.15 -1.07 -21.62
CA SER A 494 -10.98 -0.32 -20.67
C SER A 494 -10.15 0.14 -19.47
N GLY A 495 -10.27 1.42 -19.13
CA GLY A 495 -9.42 2.08 -18.13
C GLY A 495 -8.25 2.86 -18.75
N LEU A 496 -7.88 2.59 -20.01
CA LEU A 496 -6.96 3.44 -20.76
C LEU A 496 -7.70 4.53 -21.53
N PRO A 497 -7.14 5.76 -21.57
CA PRO A 497 -7.62 6.81 -22.47
C PRO A 497 -7.38 6.48 -23.95
N THR A 498 -8.16 7.11 -24.83
CA THR A 498 -7.98 7.02 -26.28
C THR A 498 -6.57 7.43 -26.72
N GLY A 499 -5.98 6.65 -27.64
CA GLY A 499 -4.66 6.93 -28.20
C GLY A 499 -3.47 6.44 -27.37
N ALA A 500 -3.73 5.66 -26.31
CA ALA A 500 -2.67 4.99 -25.57
C ALA A 500 -1.98 3.89 -26.42
N LEU A 501 -0.65 3.89 -26.40
CA LEU A 501 0.22 2.94 -27.07
C LEU A 501 0.69 1.90 -26.04
N ILE A 502 0.28 0.64 -26.22
CA ILE A 502 0.49 -0.42 -25.24
C ILE A 502 1.76 -1.19 -25.57
N VAL A 503 2.57 -1.50 -24.56
CA VAL A 503 3.69 -2.43 -24.62
C VAL A 503 3.40 -3.55 -23.63
N ASP A 504 3.18 -4.75 -24.15
CA ASP A 504 2.83 -5.93 -23.36
C ASP A 504 4.09 -6.65 -22.86
N ASP A 505 3.96 -7.47 -21.82
CA ASP A 505 5.06 -8.28 -21.26
C ASP A 505 5.44 -9.50 -22.11
N VAL A 506 4.66 -9.78 -23.16
CA VAL A 506 4.98 -10.80 -24.17
C VAL A 506 4.87 -10.23 -25.60
N PRO A 507 5.59 -10.81 -26.59
CA PRO A 507 5.47 -10.39 -27.98
C PRO A 507 4.04 -10.49 -28.53
N GLN A 508 3.69 -9.63 -29.48
CA GLN A 508 2.40 -9.71 -30.19
C GLN A 508 2.21 -11.10 -30.80
N GLY A 509 1.03 -11.69 -30.59
CA GLY A 509 0.68 -13.01 -31.13
C GLY A 509 1.14 -14.18 -30.24
N THR A 510 1.71 -13.92 -29.07
CA THR A 510 1.88 -14.93 -28.02
C THR A 510 0.53 -15.58 -27.72
N ALA A 511 0.51 -16.91 -27.69
CA ALA A 511 -0.70 -17.68 -27.51
C ALA A 511 -1.28 -17.49 -26.10
N VAL A 512 -2.57 -17.23 -26.00
CA VAL A 512 -3.27 -17.22 -24.71
C VAL A 512 -3.86 -18.60 -24.45
N HIS A 513 -3.44 -19.25 -23.37
CA HIS A 513 -3.84 -20.63 -23.07
C HIS A 513 -5.22 -20.75 -22.43
N ARG A 514 -5.78 -19.63 -21.95
CA ARG A 514 -7.09 -19.56 -21.31
C ARG A 514 -8.12 -18.89 -22.23
N PRO A 515 -9.40 -19.32 -22.18
CA PRO A 515 -10.45 -18.71 -22.97
C PRO A 515 -10.77 -17.28 -22.49
N GLY A 516 -11.44 -16.50 -23.33
CA GLY A 516 -11.92 -15.16 -22.99
C GLY A 516 -10.95 -14.02 -23.36
N CYS A 517 -9.85 -14.35 -24.04
CA CYS A 517 -8.84 -13.39 -24.47
C CYS A 517 -8.34 -13.68 -25.89
N ASP A 518 -8.69 -12.84 -26.86
CA ASP A 518 -8.23 -12.99 -28.25
C ASP A 518 -7.20 -11.94 -28.68
N ASN A 519 -6.92 -10.94 -27.82
CA ASN A 519 -6.01 -9.82 -28.06
C ASN A 519 -6.20 -9.11 -29.42
N SER A 520 -7.41 -9.17 -30.00
CA SER A 520 -7.71 -8.58 -31.30
C SER A 520 -8.02 -7.08 -31.24
N GLY A 521 -8.36 -6.56 -30.06
CA GLY A 521 -8.78 -5.17 -29.83
C GLY A 521 -7.65 -4.17 -29.57
N TRP A 522 -6.39 -4.61 -29.57
CA TRP A 522 -5.23 -3.76 -29.30
C TRP A 522 -3.99 -4.25 -30.06
N THR A 523 -2.90 -3.48 -30.04
CA THR A 523 -1.64 -3.81 -30.73
C THR A 523 -0.45 -3.48 -29.85
N ASN A 524 0.46 -4.43 -29.70
CA ASN A 524 1.74 -4.21 -29.03
C ASN A 524 2.58 -3.22 -29.86
N SER A 525 2.86 -2.07 -29.26
CA SER A 525 3.52 -0.91 -29.86
C SER A 525 5.01 -0.83 -29.52
N GLY A 526 5.56 -1.89 -28.90
CA GLY A 526 6.93 -1.90 -28.42
C GLY A 526 7.44 -3.30 -28.11
N SER A 527 8.41 -3.37 -27.21
CA SER A 527 9.04 -4.62 -26.77
C SER A 527 9.21 -4.64 -25.26
N PHE A 528 9.07 -5.83 -24.69
CA PHE A 528 9.45 -6.12 -23.32
C PHE A 528 10.68 -7.03 -23.29
N SER A 529 11.58 -6.82 -22.33
CA SER A 529 12.76 -7.66 -22.10
C SER A 529 13.13 -7.70 -20.63
N PHE A 530 13.65 -8.84 -20.18
CA PHE A 530 14.26 -8.97 -18.86
C PHE A 530 15.76 -8.67 -18.89
N ASP A 531 16.29 -8.32 -17.73
CA ASP A 531 17.70 -8.35 -17.36
C ASP A 531 17.81 -9.12 -16.03
N PHE A 532 18.45 -10.28 -16.09
CA PHE A 532 18.61 -11.24 -15.00
C PHE A 532 19.94 -11.05 -14.28
N GLY A 533 19.88 -10.94 -12.96
CA GLY A 533 21.05 -10.79 -12.10
C GLY A 533 21.85 -12.09 -11.94
N ASN A 534 23.15 -11.92 -11.72
CA ASN A 534 24.05 -12.96 -11.21
C ASN A 534 25.19 -12.27 -10.42
N ASN A 535 26.15 -13.04 -9.91
CA ASN A 535 27.31 -12.47 -9.21
C ASN A 535 28.48 -12.04 -10.13
N GLY A 536 28.30 -12.07 -11.46
CA GLY A 536 29.33 -11.76 -12.46
C GLY A 536 30.40 -12.83 -12.67
N SER A 537 30.37 -13.93 -11.90
CA SER A 537 31.31 -15.06 -12.01
C SER A 537 30.61 -16.39 -12.36
N GLU A 538 29.29 -16.43 -12.25
CA GLU A 538 28.46 -17.59 -12.59
C GLU A 538 28.18 -17.66 -14.10
N ASP A 539 28.23 -18.87 -14.65
CA ASP A 539 27.81 -19.15 -16.03
C ASP A 539 26.28 -19.26 -16.15
N ALA A 540 25.52 -19.24 -15.04
CA ALA A 540 24.07 -19.30 -15.00
C ALA A 540 23.46 -18.03 -14.37
N TYR A 541 22.14 -17.89 -14.46
CA TYR A 541 21.38 -16.78 -13.89
C TYR A 541 20.41 -17.27 -12.80
N PRO A 542 20.85 -17.37 -11.53
CA PRO A 542 20.02 -17.83 -10.41
C PRO A 542 18.70 -17.06 -10.25
N SER A 543 18.63 -15.81 -10.68
CA SER A 543 17.38 -15.04 -10.64
C SER A 543 16.23 -15.68 -11.45
N LYS A 544 16.51 -16.48 -12.48
CA LYS A 544 15.46 -17.15 -13.28
C LYS A 544 14.69 -18.22 -12.50
N VAL A 545 15.31 -18.77 -11.45
CA VAL A 545 14.66 -19.68 -10.50
C VAL A 545 13.41 -19.01 -9.91
N ASP A 546 13.53 -17.73 -9.60
CA ASP A 546 12.49 -16.90 -8.98
C ASP A 546 11.57 -16.19 -9.99
N LEU A 547 11.70 -16.47 -11.29
CA LEU A 547 10.77 -15.98 -12.31
C LEU A 547 9.62 -16.97 -12.48
N HIS A 548 8.39 -16.46 -12.44
CA HIS A 548 7.15 -17.22 -12.59
C HIS A 548 6.22 -16.55 -13.61
N GLN A 549 5.32 -17.34 -14.23
CA GLN A 549 4.28 -16.84 -15.14
C GLN A 549 2.90 -17.32 -14.73
N LEU A 550 1.89 -16.48 -15.00
CA LEU A 550 0.48 -16.81 -14.83
C LEU A 550 -0.35 -16.39 -16.04
N GLY A 551 -1.30 -17.23 -16.44
CA GLY A 551 -2.32 -16.90 -17.44
C GLY A 551 -3.45 -16.10 -16.83
N ALA A 552 -3.18 -14.86 -16.49
CA ALA A 552 -4.14 -13.88 -15.98
C ALA A 552 -3.61 -12.47 -16.35
N GLY A 553 -4.03 -11.40 -15.67
CA GLY A 553 -3.55 -10.06 -16.00
C GLY A 553 -4.07 -9.53 -17.35
N PHE A 554 -3.41 -8.50 -17.87
CA PHE A 554 -3.68 -7.98 -19.21
C PHE A 554 -3.08 -8.90 -20.27
N GLY A 555 -3.68 -8.98 -21.45
CA GLY A 555 -3.18 -9.84 -22.53
C GLY A 555 -3.32 -11.36 -22.26
N GLY A 556 -3.74 -11.77 -21.07
CA GLY A 556 -3.85 -13.16 -20.65
C GLY A 556 -2.53 -13.80 -20.22
N HIS A 557 -1.52 -12.97 -19.91
CA HIS A 557 -0.23 -13.37 -19.40
C HIS A 557 0.31 -12.28 -18.46
N PHE A 558 0.97 -12.66 -17.37
CA PHE A 558 1.93 -11.77 -16.70
C PHE A 558 3.04 -12.58 -16.05
N TRP A 559 4.19 -11.94 -15.84
CA TRP A 559 5.30 -12.49 -15.05
C TRP A 559 5.27 -11.97 -13.62
N PHE A 560 5.81 -12.73 -12.68
CA PHE A 560 6.13 -12.21 -11.35
C PHE A 560 7.38 -12.86 -10.78
N GLY A 561 7.95 -12.21 -9.76
CA GLY A 561 8.98 -12.77 -8.88
C GLY A 561 8.80 -12.21 -7.47
N HIS A 562 9.81 -12.35 -6.61
CA HIS A 562 9.72 -11.87 -5.23
C HIS A 562 10.60 -10.64 -4.97
N THR A 563 10.16 -9.76 -4.07
CA THR A 563 10.92 -8.56 -3.69
C THR A 563 12.26 -8.93 -3.03
N ARG A 564 13.32 -8.17 -3.31
CA ARG A 564 14.68 -8.42 -2.81
C ARG A 564 15.27 -7.16 -2.20
N ALA A 565 16.08 -7.32 -1.15
CA ALA A 565 16.87 -6.24 -0.60
C ALA A 565 17.98 -5.82 -1.57
N ASP A 566 18.41 -4.56 -1.54
CA ASP A 566 19.57 -4.11 -2.31
C ASP A 566 20.89 -4.52 -1.61
N ASP A 567 21.17 -5.82 -1.61
CA ASP A 567 22.40 -6.41 -1.10
C ASP A 567 23.02 -7.37 -2.13
N ALA A 568 24.11 -8.06 -1.78
CA ALA A 568 24.78 -8.97 -2.71
C ALA A 568 23.89 -10.14 -3.15
N LYS A 569 23.07 -10.70 -2.24
CA LYS A 569 22.15 -11.80 -2.55
C LYS A 569 20.99 -11.30 -3.40
N GLY A 570 20.40 -10.16 -3.05
CA GLY A 570 19.32 -9.56 -3.81
C GLY A 570 19.76 -9.13 -5.21
N ASN A 571 20.98 -8.60 -5.37
CA ASN A 571 21.51 -8.29 -6.71
C ASN A 571 21.81 -9.54 -7.54
N ARG A 572 22.24 -10.65 -6.92
CA ARG A 572 22.38 -11.97 -7.58
C ARG A 572 21.03 -12.54 -8.03
N LEU A 573 19.95 -12.26 -7.30
CA LEU A 573 18.58 -12.74 -7.58
C LEU A 573 17.69 -11.69 -8.25
N LYS A 574 18.27 -10.58 -8.69
CA LYS A 574 17.53 -9.44 -9.24
C LYS A 574 16.91 -9.80 -10.59
N ILE A 575 15.66 -9.41 -10.79
CA ILE A 575 14.99 -9.44 -12.09
C ILE A 575 14.58 -8.01 -12.41
N THR A 576 14.99 -7.51 -13.58
CA THR A 576 14.53 -6.20 -14.08
C THR A 576 13.77 -6.36 -15.38
N GLY A 577 12.48 -6.04 -15.37
CA GLY A 577 11.65 -5.97 -16.58
C GLY A 577 11.72 -4.58 -17.20
N THR A 578 11.86 -4.49 -18.53
CA THR A 578 11.91 -3.22 -19.26
C THR A 578 10.90 -3.21 -20.39
N TRP A 579 9.95 -2.27 -20.35
CA TRP A 579 9.04 -1.96 -21.46
C TRP A 579 9.59 -0.80 -22.26
N LYS A 580 9.81 -1.01 -23.55
CA LYS A 580 10.32 0.01 -24.47
C LYS A 580 9.33 0.26 -25.59
N LEU A 581 8.93 1.51 -25.76
CA LEU A 581 8.09 1.89 -26.91
C LEU A 581 8.91 1.82 -28.20
N GLY A 582 8.33 1.25 -29.26
CA GLY A 582 9.00 1.03 -30.55
C GLY A 582 9.19 2.30 -31.38
N GLN A 583 8.76 3.47 -30.88
CA GLN A 583 8.83 4.73 -31.60
C GLN A 583 9.19 5.91 -30.70
N THR A 584 9.83 6.92 -31.28
CA THR A 584 10.03 8.23 -30.66
C THR A 584 8.73 9.01 -30.66
N LEU A 585 8.41 9.66 -29.54
CA LEU A 585 7.22 10.51 -29.44
C LEU A 585 7.52 11.95 -29.83
N ASP A 586 6.59 12.59 -30.54
CA ASP A 586 6.58 14.03 -30.86
C ASP A 586 5.97 14.88 -29.72
N LYS A 587 5.41 14.22 -28.70
CA LYS A 587 4.76 14.81 -27.53
C LYS A 587 5.24 14.14 -26.25
N ASP A 588 4.93 14.76 -25.12
CA ASP A 588 5.12 14.14 -23.81
C ASP A 588 4.08 13.02 -23.61
N ALA A 589 4.29 12.15 -22.62
CA ALA A 589 3.43 11.00 -22.40
C ALA A 589 2.99 10.90 -20.95
N ARG A 590 1.71 10.56 -20.77
CA ARG A 590 1.23 10.00 -19.51
C ARG A 590 1.46 8.50 -19.53
N VAL A 591 2.05 7.95 -18.49
CA VAL A 591 2.44 6.54 -18.41
C VAL A 591 1.47 5.79 -17.49
N TRP A 592 1.01 4.65 -17.97
CA TRP A 592 0.10 3.75 -17.25
C TRP A 592 0.74 2.37 -17.14
N VAL A 593 0.48 1.67 -16.05
CA VAL A 593 0.90 0.28 -15.83
C VAL A 593 -0.34 -0.56 -15.57
N HIS A 594 -0.37 -1.78 -16.10
CA HIS A 594 -1.39 -2.74 -15.74
C HIS A 594 -0.95 -3.50 -14.49
N LEU A 595 -1.89 -3.69 -13.56
CA LEU A 595 -1.69 -4.45 -12.33
C LEU A 595 -2.67 -5.63 -12.31
N PRO A 596 -2.18 -6.88 -12.19
CA PRO A 596 -3.04 -8.04 -12.14
C PRO A 596 -3.82 -8.11 -10.81
N ASP A 597 -4.86 -8.96 -10.79
CA ASP A 597 -5.73 -9.18 -9.63
C ASP A 597 -5.13 -10.07 -8.54
N HIS A 598 -4.05 -10.79 -8.84
CA HIS A 598 -3.24 -11.60 -7.93
C HIS A 598 -1.77 -11.64 -8.39
N GLY A 599 -0.86 -12.21 -7.59
CA GLY A 599 0.56 -12.28 -7.92
C GLY A 599 1.29 -10.92 -7.87
N ALA A 600 0.70 -9.91 -7.20
CA ALA A 600 1.23 -8.55 -7.11
C ALA A 600 0.99 -7.96 -5.71
N GLN A 601 1.87 -8.31 -4.76
CA GLN A 601 1.66 -8.09 -3.32
C GLN A 601 2.47 -6.90 -2.76
N THR A 602 3.52 -6.46 -3.45
CA THR A 602 4.38 -5.37 -2.95
C THR A 602 3.67 -4.01 -2.91
N THR A 603 3.83 -3.30 -1.79
CA THR A 603 3.34 -1.91 -1.65
C THR A 603 4.38 -0.85 -2.08
N LYS A 604 5.57 -1.30 -2.51
CA LYS A 604 6.77 -0.49 -2.76
C LYS A 604 7.39 -0.76 -4.15
N ALA A 605 6.58 -1.06 -5.15
CA ALA A 605 7.07 -1.26 -6.52
C ALA A 605 7.61 0.06 -7.09
N GLU A 606 8.91 0.11 -7.40
CA GLU A 606 9.60 1.28 -7.94
C GLU A 606 9.72 1.20 -9.46
N TYR A 607 8.82 1.89 -10.16
CA TYR A 607 8.88 2.05 -11.60
C TYR A 607 9.82 3.20 -11.96
N GLN A 608 10.81 2.95 -12.81
CA GLN A 608 11.68 3.99 -13.37
C GLN A 608 11.22 4.32 -14.79
N VAL A 609 10.85 5.56 -15.03
CA VAL A 609 10.39 6.05 -16.34
C VAL A 609 11.50 6.88 -16.99
N ARG A 610 11.88 6.53 -18.21
CA ARG A 610 12.86 7.28 -19.00
C ARG A 610 12.22 8.53 -19.57
N THR A 611 12.76 9.67 -19.20
CA THR A 611 12.42 11.00 -19.73
C THR A 611 13.58 11.53 -20.58
N LYS A 612 13.35 12.62 -21.31
CA LYS A 612 14.41 13.34 -22.05
C LYS A 612 15.48 13.93 -21.12
N ASN A 613 15.15 14.10 -19.84
CA ASN A 613 16.02 14.69 -18.80
C ASN A 613 16.73 13.62 -17.94
N GLY A 614 16.44 12.32 -18.14
CA GLY A 614 17.00 11.23 -17.34
C GLY A 614 15.92 10.25 -16.87
N TRP A 615 16.25 9.40 -15.90
CA TRP A 615 15.30 8.47 -15.29
C TRP A 615 14.57 9.13 -14.11
N THR A 616 13.26 8.97 -14.05
CA THR A 616 12.41 9.43 -12.94
C THR A 616 11.75 8.22 -12.28
N THR A 617 11.85 8.10 -10.96
CA THR A 617 11.25 6.99 -10.20
C THR A 617 9.84 7.34 -9.69
N LYS A 618 8.92 6.39 -9.79
CA LYS A 618 7.60 6.39 -9.15
C LYS A 618 7.40 5.11 -8.36
N THR A 619 7.13 5.25 -7.08
CA THR A 619 6.78 4.14 -6.20
C THR A 619 5.26 4.03 -6.11
N ILE A 620 4.70 2.85 -6.41
CA ILE A 620 3.27 2.57 -6.27
C ILE A 620 3.02 1.26 -5.49
N SER A 621 1.80 1.13 -4.97
CA SER A 621 1.30 -0.12 -4.40
C SER A 621 0.68 -0.99 -5.48
N GLN A 622 1.18 -2.21 -5.68
CA GLN A 622 0.60 -3.17 -6.62
C GLN A 622 -0.67 -3.89 -6.12
N PRO A 623 -0.86 -4.16 -4.81
CA PRO A 623 -2.11 -4.72 -4.30
C PRO A 623 -3.34 -3.90 -4.68
N GLY A 624 -4.45 -4.57 -4.99
CA GLY A 624 -5.73 -3.94 -5.23
C GLY A 624 -6.80 -4.91 -5.70
N ASN A 625 -7.96 -4.36 -6.07
CA ASN A 625 -9.11 -5.16 -6.50
C ASN A 625 -9.13 -5.31 -8.02
N GLY A 626 -8.96 -6.52 -8.51
CA GLY A 626 -9.11 -6.85 -9.92
C GLY A 626 -7.98 -6.34 -10.82
N ASN A 627 -8.03 -6.78 -12.08
CA ASN A 627 -7.16 -6.33 -13.16
C ASN A 627 -7.46 -4.85 -13.47
N ARG A 628 -6.43 -3.99 -13.49
CA ARG A 628 -6.62 -2.54 -13.64
C ARG A 628 -5.41 -1.82 -14.19
N TRP A 629 -5.67 -0.71 -14.88
CA TRP A 629 -4.66 0.27 -15.28
C TRP A 629 -4.46 1.35 -14.21
N VAL A 630 -3.20 1.64 -13.86
CA VAL A 630 -2.81 2.67 -12.89
C VAL A 630 -1.92 3.72 -13.56
N ASN A 631 -2.26 5.00 -13.37
CA ASN A 631 -1.50 6.13 -13.88
C ASN A 631 -0.26 6.41 -13.01
N LEU A 632 0.93 6.33 -13.58
CA LEU A 632 2.19 6.72 -12.91
C LEU A 632 2.44 8.23 -12.92
N GLY A 633 1.78 8.96 -13.84
CA GLY A 633 1.93 10.40 -14.02
C GLY A 633 2.26 10.79 -15.46
N SER A 634 2.52 12.09 -15.66
CA SER A 634 2.95 12.67 -16.94
C SER A 634 4.46 12.88 -16.93
N PHE A 635 5.13 12.55 -18.04
CA PHE A 635 6.59 12.54 -18.15
C PHE A 635 7.07 13.22 -19.43
N ARG A 636 8.24 13.88 -19.35
CA ARG A 636 8.88 14.54 -20.49
C ARG A 636 9.47 13.54 -21.46
N THR A 637 8.69 13.07 -22.42
CA THR A 637 9.11 12.05 -23.39
C THR A 637 9.22 12.57 -24.82
N ARG A 638 8.85 13.83 -25.08
CA ARG A 638 9.01 14.45 -26.39
C ARG A 638 10.45 14.33 -26.88
N GLY A 639 10.62 13.78 -28.07
CA GLY A 639 11.91 13.61 -28.75
C GLY A 639 12.69 12.35 -28.37
N ILE A 640 12.14 11.47 -27.52
CA ILE A 640 12.74 10.16 -27.21
C ILE A 640 11.75 9.02 -27.41
N ALA A 641 12.26 7.78 -27.47
CA ALA A 641 11.45 6.58 -27.28
C ALA A 641 11.33 6.30 -25.77
N PRO A 642 10.13 6.40 -25.17
CA PRO A 642 9.91 6.12 -23.76
C PRO A 642 10.30 4.69 -23.37
N GLU A 643 10.82 4.54 -22.16
CA GLU A 643 11.13 3.25 -21.54
C GLU A 643 10.64 3.27 -20.09
N VAL A 644 10.14 2.13 -19.59
CA VAL A 644 9.79 1.92 -18.18
C VAL A 644 10.53 0.69 -17.69
N LYS A 645 11.13 0.78 -16.50
CA LYS A 645 11.77 -0.35 -15.82
C LYS A 645 11.09 -0.63 -14.50
N LEU A 646 11.00 -1.90 -14.15
CA LEU A 646 10.63 -2.37 -12.83
C LEU A 646 11.68 -3.39 -12.38
N SER A 647 12.11 -3.32 -11.13
CA SER A 647 13.09 -4.25 -10.55
C SER A 647 12.48 -4.95 -9.36
N THR A 648 12.86 -6.21 -9.12
CA THR A 648 12.53 -6.91 -7.87
C THR A 648 13.23 -6.31 -6.65
N ILE A 649 14.25 -5.46 -6.82
CA ILE A 649 14.84 -4.71 -5.71
C ILE A 649 13.85 -3.67 -5.18
N THR A 650 13.45 -3.80 -3.91
CA THR A 650 12.60 -2.82 -3.22
C THR A 650 13.18 -2.48 -1.85
N ALA A 651 12.82 -1.31 -1.32
CA ALA A 651 13.31 -0.84 -0.02
C ALA A 651 12.94 -1.78 1.16
N ASP A 652 11.91 -2.59 1.00
CA ASP A 652 11.37 -3.55 1.98
C ASP A 652 11.56 -5.01 1.56
N GLY A 653 12.42 -5.30 0.57
CA GLY A 653 12.51 -6.62 -0.03
C GLY A 653 13.10 -7.68 0.89
N THR A 654 12.32 -8.72 1.20
CA THR A 654 12.74 -9.87 2.02
C THR A 654 12.67 -11.21 1.29
N GLY A 655 12.07 -11.24 0.11
CA GLY A 655 11.74 -12.46 -0.64
C GLY A 655 10.31 -12.97 -0.39
N ASP A 656 9.51 -12.29 0.44
CA ASP A 656 8.19 -12.78 0.87
C ASP A 656 7.01 -12.20 0.08
N GLN A 657 7.21 -11.13 -0.69
CA GLN A 657 6.14 -10.42 -1.39
C GLN A 657 6.32 -10.53 -2.90
N ASP A 658 5.24 -10.83 -3.62
CA ASP A 658 5.24 -10.88 -5.08
C ASP A 658 5.33 -9.47 -5.69
N ILE A 659 6.05 -9.36 -6.81
CA ILE A 659 6.11 -8.18 -7.67
C ILE A 659 5.85 -8.59 -9.12
N ALA A 660 4.83 -8.00 -9.73
CA ALA A 660 4.34 -8.38 -11.05
C ALA A 660 4.86 -7.48 -12.18
N PHE A 661 5.08 -8.09 -13.35
CA PHE A 661 5.40 -7.49 -14.63
C PHE A 661 4.32 -7.89 -15.65
N ASP A 662 3.49 -6.93 -16.03
CA ASP A 662 2.37 -7.08 -16.98
C ASP A 662 2.55 -6.00 -18.07
N ALA A 663 1.52 -5.26 -18.49
CA ALA A 663 1.66 -4.27 -19.55
C ALA A 663 1.95 -2.83 -19.09
N VAL A 664 2.51 -2.02 -19.99
CA VAL A 664 2.69 -0.55 -19.86
C VAL A 664 2.00 0.14 -21.01
N ALA A 665 1.35 1.28 -20.78
CA ALA A 665 0.80 2.10 -21.85
C ALA A 665 1.30 3.55 -21.79
N PHE A 666 1.65 4.09 -22.95
CA PHE A 666 2.08 5.48 -23.12
C PHE A 666 0.98 6.25 -23.84
N GLN A 667 0.46 7.32 -23.23
CA GLN A 667 -0.54 8.19 -23.82
C GLN A 667 0.12 9.50 -24.27
N PRO A 668 0.44 9.68 -25.57
CA PRO A 668 1.03 10.92 -26.06
C PRO A 668 0.05 12.08 -25.94
N GLY A 669 0.52 13.24 -25.49
CA GLY A 669 -0.33 14.41 -25.28
C GLY A 669 0.46 15.66 -24.88
N ASN A 670 -0.21 16.80 -24.89
CA ASN A 670 0.31 17.98 -24.22
C ASN A 670 -0.18 17.94 -22.77
N TRP A 671 0.73 17.67 -21.85
CA TRP A 671 0.44 17.52 -20.43
C TRP A 671 0.96 18.69 -19.59
N SER A 672 1.27 19.83 -20.23
CA SER A 672 1.53 21.06 -19.48
C SER A 672 0.29 21.44 -18.70
N THR A 673 0.47 21.62 -17.39
CA THR A 673 -0.56 21.99 -16.44
C THR A 673 -0.58 23.50 -16.19
N VAL A 674 0.33 24.25 -16.82
CA VAL A 674 0.42 25.71 -16.69
C VAL A 674 -0.66 26.36 -17.58
N PRO A 675 -1.55 27.19 -17.02
CA PRO A 675 -2.60 27.84 -17.79
C PRO A 675 -2.04 28.86 -18.77
N GLU A 676 -2.77 29.09 -19.85
CA GLU A 676 -2.43 30.13 -20.82
C GLU A 676 -2.77 31.53 -20.24
N LEU A 677 -1.75 32.22 -19.72
CA LEU A 677 -1.86 33.58 -19.19
C LEU A 677 -1.33 34.59 -20.22
N ILE A 678 -2.19 35.51 -20.66
CA ILE A 678 -1.81 36.66 -21.48
C ILE A 678 -1.51 37.84 -20.55
N ILE A 679 -0.24 38.16 -20.42
CA ILE A 679 0.26 39.13 -19.44
C ILE A 679 0.71 40.40 -20.19
N PRO A 680 0.35 41.62 -19.78
CA PRO A 680 0.64 42.84 -20.52
C PRO A 680 2.11 43.22 -20.42
N LYS A 681 2.55 44.12 -21.32
CA LYS A 681 3.87 44.73 -21.26
C LYS A 681 4.06 45.49 -19.94
N ALA A 682 5.22 45.31 -19.31
CA ALA A 682 5.58 46.04 -18.10
C ALA A 682 5.73 47.55 -18.35
N ASN A 683 5.15 48.37 -17.47
CA ASN A 683 5.34 49.80 -17.38
C ASN A 683 6.25 50.12 -16.17
N GLU A 684 7.55 50.31 -16.42
CA GLU A 684 8.52 50.55 -15.34
C GLU A 684 8.23 51.82 -14.49
N ASN A 685 7.44 52.75 -15.03
CA ASN A 685 7.06 54.02 -14.40
C ASN A 685 5.70 53.96 -13.69
N ALA A 686 5.01 52.82 -13.68
CA ALA A 686 3.73 52.69 -13.00
C ALA A 686 3.91 52.96 -11.48
N PRO A 687 3.08 53.82 -10.88
CA PRO A 687 3.15 54.10 -9.45
C PRO A 687 2.83 52.82 -8.67
N ASP A 688 3.46 52.65 -7.52
CA ASP A 688 3.12 51.53 -6.64
C ASP A 688 1.72 51.71 -6.06
N PRO A 689 0.96 50.62 -5.86
CA PRO A 689 -0.32 50.69 -5.19
C PRO A 689 -0.19 51.45 -3.88
N GLU A 690 -1.17 52.30 -3.63
CA GLU A 690 -1.41 52.77 -2.30
C GLU A 690 -1.90 51.58 -1.48
N TRP A 691 -0.99 50.91 -0.78
CA TRP A 691 -1.32 49.99 0.32
C TRP A 691 -1.85 50.78 1.54
N LEU A 692 -2.72 51.75 1.25
CA LEU A 692 -3.55 52.42 2.21
C LEU A 692 -4.56 51.36 2.62
N ASP A 693 -4.47 51.01 3.87
CA ASP A 693 -5.31 50.02 4.50
C ASP A 693 -6.72 50.63 4.67
N THR A 694 -7.47 50.67 3.57
CA THR A 694 -8.81 51.25 3.49
C THR A 694 -9.89 50.17 3.50
N ASP A 695 -9.51 48.89 3.41
CA ASP A 695 -10.42 47.76 3.44
C ASP A 695 -10.99 47.62 4.85
N ARG A 696 -12.26 48.01 5.01
CA ARG A 696 -12.99 47.99 6.28
C ARG A 696 -13.33 46.55 6.63
N GLU A 697 -12.73 46.02 7.68
CA GLU A 697 -12.97 44.68 8.17
C GLU A 697 -13.86 44.72 9.42
N LYS A 698 -15.04 44.10 9.33
CA LYS A 698 -15.91 43.91 10.48
C LYS A 698 -15.32 42.82 11.39
N GLN A 699 -15.03 43.20 12.62
CA GLN A 699 -14.45 42.32 13.61
C GLN A 699 -15.53 41.69 14.50
N PRO A 700 -15.22 40.57 15.15
CA PRO A 700 -16.01 40.11 16.29
C PRO A 700 -16.20 41.22 17.31
N ALA A 701 -17.36 41.24 17.97
CA ALA A 701 -17.60 42.18 19.05
C ALA A 701 -16.52 42.00 20.15
N PRO A 702 -15.97 43.10 20.70
CA PRO A 702 -15.01 43.07 21.81
C PRO A 702 -15.56 42.32 23.02
N ASP A 703 -14.68 41.71 23.84
CA ASP A 703 -15.14 41.05 25.06
C ASP A 703 -15.87 42.05 25.97
N GLY A 704 -16.97 41.61 26.57
CA GLY A 704 -17.89 42.47 27.35
C GLY A 704 -19.06 43.04 26.54
N ILE A 705 -19.03 42.97 25.20
CA ILE A 705 -20.18 43.29 24.33
C ILE A 705 -20.82 41.98 23.86
N VAL A 706 -22.10 41.75 24.20
CA VAL A 706 -22.82 40.52 23.84
C VAL A 706 -23.66 40.76 22.58
N SER A 707 -23.48 39.94 21.55
CA SER A 707 -24.31 39.96 20.33
C SER A 707 -25.66 39.26 20.58
N ALA A 708 -26.77 39.89 20.20
CA ALA A 708 -28.12 39.31 20.20
C ALA A 708 -28.30 38.14 19.19
N SER A 709 -27.29 37.82 18.37
CA SER A 709 -27.38 36.75 17.35
C SER A 709 -27.47 35.33 17.94
N ALA A 710 -27.27 35.15 19.24
CA ALA A 710 -27.69 33.94 19.95
C ALA A 710 -29.15 34.11 20.39
N ARG A 711 -30.10 33.75 19.51
CA ARG A 711 -31.58 33.88 19.67
C ARG A 711 -32.20 33.20 20.92
N SER A 712 -31.43 32.84 21.94
CA SER A 712 -31.92 32.18 23.16
C SER A 712 -31.27 32.66 24.47
N ALA A 713 -30.43 33.70 24.46
CA ALA A 713 -29.89 34.27 25.70
C ALA A 713 -30.01 35.80 25.66
N LEU A 714 -30.73 36.37 26.63
CA LEU A 714 -30.72 37.81 26.88
C LEU A 714 -29.26 38.27 27.11
N PRO A 715 -28.86 39.48 26.63
CA PRO A 715 -27.56 40.06 26.96
C PRO A 715 -27.31 39.98 28.47
N LYS A 716 -26.10 39.61 28.91
CA LYS A 716 -25.77 39.61 30.34
C LYS A 716 -25.79 41.05 30.85
N GLU A 717 -26.88 41.41 31.49
CA GLU A 717 -27.08 42.70 32.14
C GLU A 717 -26.03 42.89 33.26
N ALA A 718 -25.17 43.90 33.14
CA ALA A 718 -24.13 44.19 34.12
C ALA A 718 -24.68 45.11 35.21
N CYS A 719 -25.37 44.52 36.20
CA CYS A 719 -25.95 45.24 37.32
C CYS A 719 -24.93 45.52 38.44
N ARG A 720 -24.90 46.75 38.94
CA ARG A 720 -24.06 47.18 40.06
C ARG A 720 -24.85 48.09 40.99
N SER A 721 -24.67 47.92 42.29
CA SER A 721 -25.17 48.88 43.28
C SER A 721 -24.51 50.24 43.06
N THR A 722 -25.30 51.30 43.15
CA THR A 722 -24.81 52.68 43.05
C THR A 722 -24.28 53.15 44.40
N ASP A 723 -23.73 54.35 44.47
CA ASP A 723 -23.36 54.99 45.75
C ASP A 723 -24.59 55.41 46.59
N HIS A 724 -25.81 55.21 46.06
CA HIS A 724 -27.06 55.34 46.79
C HIS A 724 -27.59 53.96 47.26
N PRO A 725 -27.79 53.75 48.59
CA PRO A 725 -28.30 52.48 49.11
C PRO A 725 -29.66 52.10 48.53
N GLY A 726 -29.83 50.82 48.16
CA GLY A 726 -31.09 50.30 47.60
C GLY A 726 -31.23 50.51 46.08
N VAL A 727 -30.34 51.26 45.44
CA VAL A 727 -30.37 51.51 44.00
C VAL A 727 -29.32 50.66 43.27
N THR A 728 -29.75 50.02 42.19
CA THR A 728 -28.91 49.24 41.29
C THR A 728 -29.02 49.81 39.89
N GLN A 729 -27.89 50.06 39.24
CA GLN A 729 -27.81 50.43 37.84
C GLN A 729 -27.33 49.23 37.04
N CYS A 730 -28.01 48.96 35.94
CA CYS A 730 -27.73 47.84 35.07
C CYS A 730 -27.45 48.36 33.66
N ILE A 731 -26.28 48.01 33.12
CA ILE A 731 -25.85 48.46 31.79
C ILE A 731 -25.88 47.26 30.83
N THR A 732 -26.50 47.47 29.68
CA THR A 732 -26.50 46.55 28.54
C THR A 732 -25.90 47.26 27.33
N LEU A 733 -24.98 46.57 26.65
CA LEU A 733 -24.33 47.05 25.43
C LEU A 733 -24.81 46.20 24.25
N ASP A 734 -25.41 46.83 23.25
CA ASP A 734 -25.91 46.14 22.05
C ASP A 734 -25.20 46.68 20.80
N PRO A 735 -24.45 45.84 20.06
CA PRO A 735 -23.80 46.24 18.81
C PRO A 735 -24.79 46.41 17.64
N ASP A 736 -26.04 45.97 17.77
CA ASP A 736 -27.09 46.07 16.75
C ASP A 736 -27.95 47.32 16.96
N ILE A 737 -27.39 48.48 16.61
CA ILE A 737 -28.05 49.78 16.79
C ILE A 737 -29.34 49.95 15.98
N ASP A 738 -29.51 49.17 14.90
CA ASP A 738 -30.69 49.21 14.03
C ASP A 738 -31.98 48.80 14.78
N GLN A 739 -31.87 48.12 15.92
CA GLN A 739 -33.01 47.80 16.78
C GLN A 739 -33.58 49.02 17.53
N TYR A 740 -32.77 50.05 17.76
CA TYR A 740 -33.11 51.17 18.66
C TYR A 740 -33.30 52.50 17.95
N ALA A 741 -32.77 52.64 16.74
CA ALA A 741 -32.94 53.81 15.90
C ALA A 741 -32.98 53.38 14.43
N ASP A 742 -33.96 53.85 13.67
CA ASP A 742 -33.97 53.62 12.22
C ASP A 742 -32.82 54.38 11.53
N HIS A 743 -32.49 54.00 10.29
CA HIS A 743 -31.40 54.63 9.54
C HIS A 743 -31.58 56.15 9.33
N GLU A 744 -32.80 56.69 9.36
CA GLU A 744 -33.05 58.12 9.18
C GLU A 744 -32.72 58.89 10.47
N GLN A 745 -33.11 58.34 11.62
CA GLN A 745 -32.77 58.81 12.96
C GLN A 745 -31.26 58.71 13.19
N GLN A 746 -30.62 57.60 12.83
CA GLN A 746 -29.17 57.44 12.88
C GLN A 746 -28.46 58.50 12.02
N ARG A 747 -28.87 58.68 10.75
CA ARG A 747 -28.31 59.71 9.86
C ARG A 747 -28.54 61.14 10.37
N SER A 748 -29.64 61.39 11.06
CA SER A 748 -29.91 62.70 11.68
C SER A 748 -28.97 62.97 12.85
N LEU A 749 -28.75 61.96 13.70
CA LEU A 749 -27.84 62.03 14.84
C LEU A 749 -26.37 62.07 14.41
N ASP A 750 -25.98 61.29 13.41
CA ASP A 750 -24.63 61.34 12.81
C ASP A 750 -24.36 62.70 12.15
N ARG A 751 -25.37 63.34 11.53
CA ARG A 751 -25.26 64.73 11.02
C ARG A 751 -25.13 65.77 12.13
N ALA A 752 -25.81 65.58 13.26
CA ALA A 752 -25.65 66.45 14.43
C ALA A 752 -24.24 66.29 15.04
N ALA A 753 -23.72 65.06 15.09
CA ALA A 753 -22.36 64.75 15.49
C ALA A 753 -21.29 65.32 14.52
N ALA A 754 -21.60 65.39 13.22
CA ALA A 754 -20.70 65.92 12.18
C ALA A 754 -20.46 67.44 12.25
N LEU A 755 -21.19 68.18 13.10
CA LEU A 755 -20.85 69.56 13.45
C LEU A 755 -19.51 69.66 14.20
N ASP A 756 -19.02 68.54 14.72
CA ASP A 756 -17.68 68.36 15.26
C ASP A 756 -16.86 67.43 14.33
N THR A 757 -15.58 67.73 14.14
CA THR A 757 -14.74 67.03 13.13
C THR A 757 -14.49 65.58 13.55
N PRO A 758 -14.84 64.56 12.74
CA PRO A 758 -14.56 63.15 13.06
C PRO A 758 -13.06 62.85 13.03
N LEU A 759 -12.61 61.91 13.87
CA LEU A 759 -11.28 61.30 13.80
C LEU A 759 -11.20 60.28 12.67
N VAL A 760 -12.28 59.54 12.42
CA VAL A 760 -12.36 58.50 11.40
C VAL A 760 -13.48 58.85 10.44
N SER A 761 -13.08 59.33 9.25
CA SER A 761 -14.00 59.95 8.27
C SER A 761 -15.06 59.03 7.67
N TRP A 762 -14.94 57.72 7.85
CA TRP A 762 -15.94 56.73 7.40
C TRP A 762 -16.78 56.16 8.54
N CYS A 763 -16.51 56.53 9.79
CA CYS A 763 -17.25 56.01 10.93
C CYS A 763 -18.66 56.60 11.02
N ASP A 764 -18.99 57.64 10.25
CA ASP A 764 -20.34 58.18 10.09
C ASP A 764 -21.16 57.47 9.01
N ASP A 765 -20.55 56.58 8.21
CA ASP A 765 -21.26 55.83 7.18
C ASP A 765 -22.34 54.93 7.79
N ALA A 766 -23.53 54.91 7.18
CA ALA A 766 -24.72 54.23 7.72
C ALA A 766 -24.64 52.69 7.62
N ASP A 767 -23.74 52.15 6.79
CA ASP A 767 -23.48 50.71 6.65
C ASP A 767 -22.43 50.18 7.64
N VAL A 768 -21.79 51.08 8.39
CA VAL A 768 -20.82 50.74 9.43
C VAL A 768 -21.55 50.54 10.76
N SER A 769 -21.51 49.31 11.28
CA SER A 769 -22.13 48.92 12.56
C SER A 769 -21.25 47.94 13.35
N GLY A 770 -21.45 47.89 14.67
CA GLY A 770 -20.59 47.10 15.56
C GLY A 770 -19.13 47.55 15.49
N TYR A 771 -18.20 46.62 15.73
CA TYR A 771 -16.77 46.91 15.68
C TYR A 771 -16.19 46.66 14.28
N THR A 772 -15.81 47.74 13.61
CA THR A 772 -15.19 47.71 12.26
C THR A 772 -13.85 48.41 12.32
N LEU A 773 -12.83 47.87 11.67
CA LEU A 773 -11.51 48.48 11.64
C LEU A 773 -10.88 48.42 10.24
N THR A 774 -9.92 49.28 10.02
CA THR A 774 -8.80 49.08 9.10
C THR A 774 -7.53 48.91 9.94
N ARG A 775 -6.35 48.79 9.33
CA ARG A 775 -5.09 48.72 10.08
C ARG A 775 -4.78 49.93 10.95
N ARG A 776 -5.37 51.09 10.70
CA ARG A 776 -5.11 52.33 11.46
C ARG A 776 -6.34 53.05 11.99
N GLU A 777 -7.51 52.70 11.52
CA GLU A 777 -8.75 53.39 11.88
C GLU A 777 -9.73 52.37 12.45
N GLY A 778 -10.43 52.72 13.52
CA GLY A 778 -11.41 51.87 14.18
C GLY A 778 -12.69 52.64 14.42
N CYS A 779 -13.83 51.98 14.22
CA CYS A 779 -15.14 52.51 14.46
C CYS A 779 -15.95 51.48 15.24
N ASN A 780 -16.52 51.90 16.38
CA ASN A 780 -17.50 51.10 17.11
C ASN A 780 -18.79 51.90 17.26
N LYS A 781 -19.90 51.40 16.70
CA LYS A 781 -21.25 51.94 16.93
C LYS A 781 -22.06 50.93 17.74
N LEU A 782 -22.56 51.36 18.90
CA LEU A 782 -23.39 50.53 19.77
C LEU A 782 -24.49 51.33 20.48
N ALA A 783 -25.55 50.65 20.87
CA ALA A 783 -26.54 51.15 21.80
C ALA A 783 -26.11 50.81 23.24
N VAL A 784 -26.18 51.80 24.13
CA VAL A 784 -25.92 51.66 25.58
C VAL A 784 -27.24 51.86 26.30
N LEU A 785 -27.80 50.78 26.82
CA LEU A 785 -29.04 50.78 27.60
C LEU A 785 -28.66 50.78 29.08
N ILE A 786 -29.24 51.69 29.83
CA ILE A 786 -29.00 51.80 31.27
C ILE A 786 -30.36 51.78 31.95
N SER A 787 -30.60 50.75 32.76
CA SER A 787 -31.79 50.65 33.60
C SER A 787 -31.42 50.93 35.05
N TRP A 788 -32.28 51.67 35.76
CA TRP A 788 -32.18 51.86 37.20
C TRP A 788 -33.26 51.07 37.89
N VAL A 789 -32.88 50.38 38.97
CA VAL A 789 -33.75 49.56 39.81
C VAL A 789 -33.62 50.06 41.24
N VAL A 790 -34.74 50.43 41.86
CA VAL A 790 -34.80 50.97 43.23
C VAL A 790 -35.56 49.98 44.10
N ASP A 791 -34.91 49.47 45.15
CA ASP A 791 -35.46 48.48 46.08
C ASP A 791 -36.05 47.22 45.39
N GLY A 792 -35.50 46.86 44.23
CA GLY A 792 -35.93 45.71 43.44
C GLY A 792 -36.98 46.01 42.35
N GLU A 793 -37.50 47.23 42.29
CA GLU A 793 -38.49 47.66 41.27
C GLU A 793 -37.83 48.52 40.17
N PRO A 794 -38.14 48.32 38.88
CA PRO A 794 -37.63 49.16 37.80
C PRO A 794 -38.09 50.62 37.95
N ALA A 795 -37.14 51.55 37.92
CA ALA A 795 -37.39 53.00 38.03
C ALA A 795 -37.40 53.72 36.68
N GLY A 796 -36.72 53.18 35.66
CA GLY A 796 -36.71 53.72 34.30
C GLY A 796 -35.46 53.30 33.51
N VAL A 797 -35.49 53.52 32.20
CA VAL A 797 -34.42 53.20 31.26
C VAL A 797 -33.99 54.43 30.46
N ALA A 798 -32.69 54.58 30.25
CA ALA A 798 -32.12 55.51 29.28
C ALA A 798 -31.33 54.73 28.23
N THR A 799 -31.55 55.04 26.96
CA THR A 799 -30.86 54.44 25.83
C THR A 799 -30.02 55.50 25.14
N PHE A 800 -28.73 55.24 24.98
CA PHE A 800 -27.78 56.11 24.30
C PHE A 800 -27.21 55.44 23.05
N MET A 801 -27.01 56.21 22.00
CA MET A 801 -26.12 55.84 20.90
C MET A 801 -24.71 56.29 21.24
N VAL A 802 -23.77 55.34 21.21
CA VAL A 802 -22.35 55.60 21.40
C VAL A 802 -21.59 55.25 20.12
N ARG A 803 -20.85 56.23 19.59
CA ARG A 803 -19.92 56.07 18.47
C ARG A 803 -18.51 56.34 18.97
N GLN A 804 -17.67 55.31 18.94
CA GLN A 804 -16.26 55.38 19.31
C GLN A 804 -15.40 55.33 18.05
N GLU A 805 -14.66 56.39 17.80
CA GLU A 805 -13.68 56.49 16.72
C GLU A 805 -12.28 56.34 17.29
N ILE A 806 -11.43 55.55 16.63
CA ILE A 806 -10.04 55.31 17.05
C ILE A 806 -9.13 55.55 15.85
N LEU A 807 -8.16 56.45 15.99
CA LEU A 807 -7.16 56.74 14.98
C LEU A 807 -5.76 56.43 15.52
N LEU A 808 -5.09 55.45 14.92
CA LEU A 808 -3.73 55.05 15.24
C LEU A 808 -2.75 55.82 14.35
N GLU A 809 -1.90 56.65 14.96
CA GLU A 809 -1.01 57.50 14.19
C GLU A 809 0.28 56.79 13.79
N ASN A 810 0.97 57.33 12.77
CA ASN A 810 2.38 57.04 12.49
C ASN A 810 3.32 57.70 13.51
N LYS A 811 2.95 57.63 14.79
CA LYS A 811 3.68 58.09 15.97
C LYS A 811 3.41 57.10 17.10
N GLY A 812 4.12 57.22 18.23
CA GLY A 812 3.80 56.48 19.45
C GLY A 812 2.53 56.97 20.15
N THR A 813 1.56 57.47 19.39
CA THR A 813 0.33 58.08 19.88
C THR A 813 -0.86 57.57 19.09
N TRP A 814 -1.98 57.42 19.78
CA TRP A 814 -3.27 57.19 19.13
C TRP A 814 -4.34 58.03 19.81
N ARG A 815 -5.40 58.32 19.06
CA ARG A 815 -6.52 59.13 19.52
C ARG A 815 -7.79 58.33 19.50
N GLU A 816 -8.64 58.59 20.47
CA GLU A 816 -9.96 58.04 20.60
C GLU A 816 -10.94 59.19 20.75
N LYS A 817 -12.06 59.16 20.04
CA LYS A 817 -13.12 60.14 20.19
C LYS A 817 -14.43 59.42 20.42
N LEU A 818 -15.13 59.82 21.48
CA LEU A 818 -16.41 59.25 21.86
C LEU A 818 -17.50 60.27 21.57
N PHE A 819 -18.51 59.87 20.81
CA PHE A 819 -19.75 60.62 20.61
C PHE A 819 -20.87 59.93 21.36
N VAL A 820 -21.64 60.69 22.13
CA VAL A 820 -22.75 60.18 22.94
C VAL A 820 -24.00 61.01 22.64
N ASN A 821 -25.10 60.31 22.41
CA ASN A 821 -26.39 60.89 22.07
C ASN A 821 -27.50 60.11 22.78
N ALA A 822 -28.49 60.79 23.36
CA ALA A 822 -29.68 60.12 23.87
C ALA A 822 -30.60 59.68 22.71
N LEU A 823 -30.95 58.40 22.67
CA LEU A 823 -32.02 57.86 21.84
C LEU A 823 -33.38 57.98 22.55
N SER A 824 -33.41 57.60 23.82
CA SER A 824 -34.55 57.75 24.71
C SER A 824 -34.09 57.93 26.16
N VAL A 825 -34.83 58.73 26.92
CA VAL A 825 -34.69 58.85 28.39
C VAL A 825 -36.10 58.85 28.96
N ASP A 826 -36.41 57.85 29.78
CA ASP A 826 -37.71 57.75 30.45
C ASP A 826 -37.94 58.96 31.37
N ALA A 827 -39.17 59.49 31.33
CA ALA A 827 -39.53 60.70 32.09
C ALA A 827 -39.30 60.58 33.60
N ASP A 828 -39.44 59.37 34.14
CA ASP A 828 -39.32 59.07 35.57
C ASP A 828 -37.88 59.16 36.10
N LEU A 829 -36.88 59.17 35.21
CA LEU A 829 -35.46 59.30 35.58
C LEU A 829 -35.01 60.76 35.82
N GLY A 830 -35.78 61.75 35.37
CA GLY A 830 -35.30 63.13 35.28
C GLY A 830 -34.05 63.27 34.39
N PRO A 831 -33.31 64.40 34.46
CA PRO A 831 -32.06 64.56 33.70
C PRO A 831 -31.07 63.41 33.95
N VAL A 832 -30.54 62.82 32.88
CA VAL A 832 -29.50 61.78 32.94
C VAL A 832 -28.17 62.38 32.52
N THR A 833 -27.13 62.19 33.34
CA THR A 833 -25.78 62.72 33.11
C THR A 833 -24.79 61.58 32.84
N LEU A 834 -23.89 61.76 31.88
CA LEU A 834 -22.65 60.96 31.77
C LEU A 834 -21.61 61.59 32.73
N ASP A 835 -21.42 60.96 33.87
CA ASP A 835 -20.61 61.45 34.99
C ASP A 835 -19.10 61.33 34.72
N TYR A 836 -18.69 60.26 34.04
CA TYR A 836 -17.31 60.13 33.56
C TYR A 836 -17.21 59.18 32.36
N TRP A 837 -16.22 59.47 31.51
CA TRP A 837 -15.68 58.56 30.51
C TRP A 837 -14.20 58.36 30.85
N ASP A 838 -13.80 57.12 31.11
CA ASP A 838 -12.40 56.75 31.26
C ASP A 838 -11.99 55.71 30.22
N SER A 839 -10.70 55.63 29.94
CA SER A 839 -10.17 54.63 29.02
C SER A 839 -8.76 54.27 29.43
N THR A 840 -8.53 53.01 29.76
CA THR A 840 -7.23 52.53 30.20
C THR A 840 -6.34 52.20 29.01
N CYS A 841 -5.04 52.39 29.19
CA CYS A 841 -4.01 51.83 28.33
C CYS A 841 -2.89 51.27 29.21
N SER A 842 -2.56 49.99 29.06
CA SER A 842 -1.52 49.31 29.83
C SER A 842 -0.83 48.25 28.96
N PRO A 843 0.46 47.93 29.20
CA PRO A 843 1.41 48.64 30.06
C PRO A 843 1.99 49.91 29.38
N ASN A 844 2.81 50.68 30.10
CA ASN A 844 3.69 51.71 29.51
C ASN A 844 2.99 52.81 28.66
N CYS A 845 1.77 53.20 29.01
CA CYS A 845 1.05 54.25 28.28
C CYS A 845 0.46 55.28 29.24
N THR A 846 0.37 56.53 28.77
CA THR A 846 -0.34 57.62 29.43
C THR A 846 -1.48 58.12 28.54
N SER A 847 -2.54 58.63 29.16
CA SER A 847 -3.70 59.20 28.47
C SER A 847 -3.97 60.64 28.91
N ALA A 848 -4.35 61.50 27.97
CA ALA A 848 -4.82 62.86 28.22
C ALA A 848 -6.23 63.02 27.63
N ALA A 849 -7.21 63.37 28.46
CA ALA A 849 -8.59 63.62 28.04
C ALA A 849 -8.79 65.09 27.66
N GLY A 850 -9.50 65.32 26.55
CA GLY A 850 -9.98 66.62 26.12
C GLY A 850 -11.29 67.02 26.82
N ALA A 851 -11.70 68.28 26.62
CA ALA A 851 -12.98 68.77 27.10
C ALA A 851 -14.14 68.23 26.24
N TRP A 852 -15.32 68.11 26.85
CA TRP A 852 -16.55 67.79 26.13
C TRP A 852 -17.00 68.97 25.26
N SER A 853 -17.53 68.66 24.06
CA SER A 853 -17.99 69.67 23.09
C SER A 853 -19.31 70.35 23.48
N ALA A 854 -20.13 69.67 24.28
CA ALA A 854 -21.40 70.13 24.83
C ALA A 854 -21.59 69.59 26.26
N PRO A 855 -22.61 70.05 27.03
CA PRO A 855 -22.94 69.44 28.32
C PRO A 855 -23.11 67.92 28.22
N THR A 856 -22.81 67.19 29.29
CA THR A 856 -22.97 65.72 29.34
C THR A 856 -24.26 65.30 30.03
N VAL A 857 -25.32 66.13 29.95
CA VAL A 857 -26.60 65.94 30.64
C VAL A 857 -27.75 66.07 29.65
N TRP A 858 -28.67 65.09 29.64
CA TRP A 858 -29.81 65.03 28.73
C TRP A 858 -31.13 65.09 29.50
N GLU A 859 -32.01 66.01 29.10
CA GLU A 859 -33.37 66.14 29.64
C GLU A 859 -34.33 65.09 29.04
N PRO A 860 -35.29 64.53 29.82
CA PRO A 860 -36.23 63.53 29.31
C PRO A 860 -37.09 64.03 28.14
N LEU A 861 -37.51 63.08 27.29
CA LEU A 861 -38.47 63.24 26.19
C LEU A 861 -38.08 64.16 25.02
N VAL A 862 -37.27 65.21 25.22
CA VAL A 862 -37.03 66.26 24.21
C VAL A 862 -35.57 66.49 23.85
N ASP A 863 -34.62 66.11 24.71
CA ASP A 863 -33.21 66.40 24.47
C ASP A 863 -32.50 65.26 23.72
N LYS A 864 -31.97 65.61 22.55
CA LYS A 864 -31.23 64.70 21.67
C LYS A 864 -29.91 65.31 21.19
N HIS A 865 -29.35 66.26 21.94
CA HIS A 865 -28.08 66.86 21.56
C HIS A 865 -26.95 65.81 21.58
N THR A 866 -25.97 66.03 20.70
CA THR A 866 -24.72 65.26 20.68
C THR A 866 -23.68 65.95 21.55
N THR A 867 -22.99 65.18 22.37
CA THR A 867 -21.73 65.62 22.98
C THR A 867 -20.61 64.67 22.59
N SER A 868 -19.40 65.20 22.47
CA SER A 868 -18.22 64.43 22.10
C SER A 868 -17.02 64.82 22.97
N ALA A 869 -16.08 63.91 23.17
CA ALA A 869 -14.78 64.22 23.73
C ALA A 869 -13.70 63.35 23.08
N GLU A 870 -12.48 63.89 23.01
CA GLU A 870 -11.31 63.18 22.48
C GLU A 870 -10.33 62.83 23.60
N ARG A 871 -9.70 61.66 23.54
CA ARG A 871 -8.62 61.23 24.43
C ARG A 871 -7.43 60.81 23.59
N THR A 872 -6.26 61.38 23.91
CA THR A 872 -4.98 61.00 23.28
C THR A 872 -4.22 60.08 24.21
N PHE A 873 -3.68 59.01 23.65
CA PHE A 873 -2.84 58.04 24.34
C PHE A 873 -1.42 58.12 23.79
N THR A 874 -0.43 57.96 24.65
CA THR A 874 0.99 58.03 24.30
C THR A 874 1.75 56.85 24.91
N TRP A 875 2.48 56.12 24.07
CA TRP A 875 3.45 55.11 24.50
C TRP A 875 4.67 55.81 25.13
N THR A 876 4.97 55.50 26.40
CA THR A 876 5.97 56.24 27.18
C THR A 876 7.39 55.66 27.11
N THR A 877 7.57 54.45 26.57
CA THR A 877 8.87 53.77 26.48
C THR A 877 9.31 53.41 25.04
N PRO A 878 9.16 54.29 24.03
CA PRO A 878 9.56 53.96 22.67
C PRO A 878 11.08 53.89 22.54
N VAL A 879 11.63 52.68 22.42
CA VAL A 879 13.05 52.46 22.11
C VAL A 879 13.20 51.76 20.75
N SER A 880 14.35 51.91 20.10
CA SER A 880 14.55 51.31 18.78
C SER A 880 14.42 49.79 18.84
N LYS A 881 13.77 49.20 17.84
CA LYS A 881 13.54 47.75 17.70
C LYS A 881 12.61 47.11 18.74
N THR A 882 11.85 47.89 19.50
CA THR A 882 10.79 47.34 20.37
C THR A 882 9.40 47.48 19.77
N SER A 883 8.51 46.64 20.27
CA SER A 883 7.08 46.64 20.02
C SER A 883 6.38 46.46 21.37
N GLU A 884 5.24 47.11 21.53
CA GLU A 884 4.39 46.99 22.72
C GLU A 884 2.94 46.79 22.26
N GLU A 885 2.28 45.79 22.83
CA GLU A 885 0.84 45.58 22.66
C GLU A 885 0.12 46.21 23.84
N PHE A 886 -0.95 46.95 23.56
CA PHE A 886 -1.68 47.68 24.58
C PHE A 886 -3.03 47.03 24.83
N ASP A 887 -3.25 46.75 26.10
CA ASP A 887 -4.52 46.42 26.67
C ASP A 887 -5.34 47.70 26.87
N ARG A 888 -6.54 47.72 26.30
CA ARG A 888 -7.46 48.87 26.39
C ARG A 888 -8.81 48.45 26.94
N GLY A 889 -9.38 49.31 27.78
CA GLY A 889 -10.76 49.18 28.25
C GLY A 889 -11.43 50.55 28.31
N VAL A 890 -12.69 50.64 27.87
CA VAL A 890 -13.49 51.87 27.97
C VAL A 890 -14.41 51.77 29.17
N PHE A 891 -14.55 52.84 29.95
CA PHE A 891 -15.41 52.91 31.12
C PHE A 891 -16.38 54.07 30.95
N LEU A 892 -17.68 53.78 31.08
CA LEU A 892 -18.73 54.79 31.12
C LEU A 892 -19.47 54.71 32.45
N GLY A 893 -19.76 55.88 33.05
CA GLY A 893 -20.60 55.98 34.23
C GLY A 893 -21.70 57.01 34.04
N PHE A 894 -22.94 56.61 34.31
CA PHE A 894 -24.12 57.45 34.16
C PHE A 894 -24.84 57.66 35.49
N ASN A 895 -25.59 58.75 35.60
CA ASN A 895 -26.35 59.12 36.79
C ASN A 895 -27.69 59.75 36.40
N ALA A 896 -28.75 59.45 37.15
CA ALA A 896 -30.11 59.95 36.92
C ALA A 896 -30.56 60.85 38.09
N ALA A 897 -31.30 61.90 37.79
CA ALA A 897 -31.73 62.89 38.78
C ALA A 897 -32.89 62.41 39.70
N ALA A 898 -33.74 61.48 39.25
CA ALA A 898 -34.93 60.96 39.92
C ALA A 898 -35.04 59.42 39.75
N PRO A 899 -35.76 58.68 40.62
CA PRO A 899 -36.69 59.12 41.69
C PRO A 899 -36.02 59.59 43.01
N THR A 900 -34.73 59.32 43.20
CA THR A 900 -33.83 60.02 44.14
C THR A 900 -32.45 59.91 43.52
N ALA A 901 -31.64 60.97 43.49
CA ALA A 901 -30.32 61.05 42.82
C ALA A 901 -29.67 59.66 42.76
N SER A 902 -29.80 58.97 41.64
CA SER A 902 -29.79 57.50 41.64
C SER A 902 -28.39 56.92 41.82
N GLY A 903 -27.42 57.80 41.98
CA GLY A 903 -26.07 57.48 42.33
C GLY A 903 -25.23 57.10 41.12
N ALA A 904 -23.98 57.54 41.13
CA ALA A 904 -23.03 57.25 40.08
C ALA A 904 -22.40 55.88 40.33
N VAL A 905 -22.44 54.98 39.34
CA VAL A 905 -21.59 53.79 39.39
C VAL A 905 -20.21 54.12 38.84
N LYS A 906 -19.20 54.16 39.73
CA LYS A 906 -17.81 54.00 39.29
C LYS A 906 -17.52 52.52 39.03
N SER A 907 -17.67 52.09 37.78
CA SER A 907 -17.37 50.71 37.38
C SER A 907 -15.87 50.45 37.55
N LYS A 908 -15.53 49.36 38.24
CA LYS A 908 -14.13 48.88 38.36
C LYS A 908 -13.72 48.01 37.17
N ASP A 909 -14.70 47.52 36.41
CA ASP A 909 -14.45 46.77 35.19
C ASP A 909 -14.84 47.61 33.97
N PRO A 910 -14.09 47.52 32.88
CA PRO A 910 -14.39 48.23 31.65
C PRO A 910 -15.75 47.82 31.09
N SER A 911 -16.48 48.78 30.54
CA SER A 911 -17.71 48.57 29.76
C SER A 911 -17.43 47.65 28.56
N TRP A 912 -16.29 47.80 27.89
CA TRP A 912 -15.78 46.84 26.91
C TRP A 912 -14.26 46.88 26.79
N VAL A 913 -13.66 45.79 26.35
CA VAL A 913 -12.19 45.61 26.30
C VAL A 913 -11.68 45.23 24.93
N TYR A 914 -10.56 45.84 24.58
CA TYR A 914 -9.82 45.61 23.35
C TYR A 914 -8.42 45.09 23.69
N TRP A 915 -8.36 43.87 24.21
CA TRP A 915 -7.08 43.25 24.57
C TRP A 915 -6.21 43.02 23.34
N GLN A 916 -4.96 43.47 23.42
CA GLN A 916 -3.90 43.23 22.43
C GLN A 916 -4.27 43.64 20.98
N GLN A 917 -5.16 44.63 20.82
CA GLN A 917 -5.57 45.07 19.49
C GLN A 917 -4.69 46.19 18.96
N VAL A 918 -4.23 47.11 19.80
CA VAL A 918 -3.31 48.18 19.38
C VAL A 918 -1.90 47.73 19.67
N ARG A 919 -1.05 47.74 18.65
CA ARG A 919 0.39 47.56 18.81
C ARG A 919 1.09 48.80 18.30
N CYS A 920 1.94 49.38 19.14
CA CYS A 920 2.88 50.41 18.69
C CYS A 920 4.28 49.80 18.60
N ASP A 921 4.99 50.12 17.53
CA ASP A 921 6.34 49.61 17.33
C ASP A 921 7.28 50.68 16.77
N ASN A 922 8.55 50.50 17.09
CA ASN A 922 9.68 51.24 16.54
C ASN A 922 10.69 50.26 15.92
N SER A 923 10.18 49.16 15.35
CA SER A 923 10.96 47.97 14.97
C SER A 923 10.86 47.59 13.50
N VAL A 924 9.75 47.91 12.82
CA VAL A 924 9.70 47.83 11.36
C VAL A 924 10.73 48.82 10.81
N ASN A 925 11.64 48.39 9.91
CA ASN A 925 12.76 49.14 9.31
C ASN A 925 12.33 50.46 8.59
N VAL A 926 11.75 51.37 9.34
CA VAL A 926 11.42 52.74 9.01
C VAL A 926 12.29 53.56 9.97
N PRO A 927 13.41 54.12 9.49
CA PRO A 927 14.36 54.82 10.35
C PRO A 927 13.65 55.86 11.23
N ASN A 928 13.85 55.79 12.54
CA ASN A 928 13.37 56.76 13.54
C ASN A 928 11.85 56.99 13.54
N SER A 929 11.02 56.01 13.17
CA SER A 929 9.57 56.16 13.23
C SER A 929 8.93 55.17 14.20
N THR A 930 8.32 55.72 15.25
CA THR A 930 7.33 55.00 16.07
C THR A 930 5.97 55.06 15.36
N GLY A 931 5.15 54.03 15.42
CA GLY A 931 3.80 54.06 14.87
C GLY A 931 2.92 52.97 15.45
N CYS A 932 1.61 53.20 15.47
CA CYS A 932 0.63 52.28 16.02
C CYS A 932 -0.26 51.70 14.92
N ILE A 933 -0.62 50.43 15.04
CA ILE A 933 -1.53 49.71 14.13
C ILE A 933 -2.47 48.79 14.91
N PHE A 934 -3.56 48.37 14.27
CA PHE A 934 -4.44 47.32 14.79
C PHE A 934 -3.85 45.96 14.45
N ALA A 935 -3.18 45.33 15.42
CA ALA A 935 -2.36 44.12 15.22
C ALA A 935 -3.15 42.93 14.67
N LYS A 936 -4.44 42.82 15.02
CA LYS A 936 -5.34 41.74 14.58
C LYS A 936 -5.83 41.90 13.13
N HIS A 937 -5.74 43.09 12.55
CA HIS A 937 -6.04 43.28 11.12
C HIS A 937 -4.90 42.70 10.28
N ILE A 938 -5.21 41.78 9.37
CA ILE A 938 -4.25 41.18 8.46
C ILE A 938 -4.19 42.01 7.18
N PRO A 939 -3.12 42.81 6.95
CA PRO A 939 -3.05 43.66 5.77
C PRO A 939 -2.86 42.86 4.48
N ILE A 940 -3.29 43.45 3.37
CA ILE A 940 -3.21 42.83 2.04
C ILE A 940 -2.13 43.52 1.21
N TRP A 941 -1.19 42.73 0.69
CA TRP A 941 -0.22 43.20 -0.28
C TRP A 941 -0.78 43.07 -1.70
N GLU A 942 -1.18 44.20 -2.28
CA GLU A 942 -1.52 44.26 -3.70
C GLU A 942 -0.26 44.38 -4.56
N THR A 943 -0.08 43.43 -5.47
CA THR A 943 1.04 43.45 -6.43
C THR A 943 0.81 44.51 -7.51
N ASN A 944 1.85 45.26 -7.87
CA ASN A 944 1.80 46.21 -8.99
C ASN A 944 1.84 45.46 -10.33
N THR A 945 0.68 45.00 -10.79
CA THR A 945 0.52 44.25 -12.04
C THR A 945 0.84 45.07 -13.28
N GLN A 946 0.96 46.41 -13.19
CA GLN A 946 1.46 47.22 -14.30
C GLN A 946 3.00 47.23 -14.36
N ARG A 947 3.67 47.32 -13.21
CA ARG A 947 5.13 47.45 -13.14
C ARG A 947 5.84 46.10 -13.23
N TYR A 948 5.32 45.09 -12.55
CA TYR A 948 5.87 43.73 -12.52
C TYR A 948 4.83 42.66 -12.89
N PRO A 949 4.23 42.75 -14.09
CA PRO A 949 3.15 41.86 -14.53
C PRO A 949 3.54 40.38 -14.57
N ALA A 950 4.77 40.04 -14.97
CA ALA A 950 5.20 38.64 -15.09
C ALA A 950 5.39 37.98 -13.72
N ALA A 951 6.02 38.70 -12.78
CA ALA A 951 6.18 38.22 -11.41
C ALA A 951 4.83 38.10 -10.68
N ALA A 952 3.95 39.09 -10.86
CA ALA A 952 2.61 39.09 -10.28
C ALA A 952 1.76 37.89 -10.76
N ALA A 953 1.79 37.59 -12.07
CA ALA A 953 1.13 36.42 -12.64
C ALA A 953 1.68 35.10 -12.07
N TYR A 954 3.00 35.04 -11.88
CA TYR A 954 3.69 33.87 -11.32
C TYR A 954 3.27 33.63 -9.86
N TYR A 955 3.21 34.69 -9.04
CA TYR A 955 2.76 34.58 -7.65
C TYR A 955 1.28 34.18 -7.57
N TRP A 956 0.43 34.72 -8.45
CA TRP A 956 -0.98 34.32 -8.52
C TRP A 956 -1.13 32.84 -8.87
N LEU A 957 -0.47 32.38 -9.94
CA LEU A 957 -0.54 30.99 -10.38
C LEU A 957 -0.19 30.03 -9.24
N LEU A 958 0.94 30.27 -8.57
CA LEU A 958 1.39 29.41 -7.48
C LEU A 958 0.51 29.51 -6.24
N ARG A 959 -0.06 30.68 -5.94
CA ARG A 959 -1.05 30.81 -4.86
C ARG A 959 -2.31 29.97 -5.13
N GLU A 960 -2.75 29.90 -6.39
CA GLU A 960 -3.95 29.16 -6.75
C GLU A 960 -3.71 27.65 -6.91
N GLU A 961 -2.58 27.24 -7.48
CA GLU A 961 -2.31 25.83 -7.79
C GLU A 961 -1.60 25.06 -6.66
N LEU A 962 -0.66 25.68 -5.92
CA LEU A 962 0.04 24.97 -4.85
C LEU A 962 -0.95 24.56 -3.76
N ALA A 963 -0.83 23.32 -3.29
CA ALA A 963 -1.72 22.76 -2.26
C ALA A 963 -1.80 23.59 -0.96
N SER A 964 -0.77 24.39 -0.64
CA SER A 964 -0.72 25.25 0.55
C SER A 964 -1.42 26.60 0.40
N HIS A 965 -1.81 26.99 -0.82
CA HIS A 965 -2.43 28.27 -1.17
C HIS A 965 -1.80 29.53 -0.53
N PRO A 966 -0.47 29.66 -0.50
CA PRO A 966 0.22 30.60 0.38
C PRO A 966 -0.10 32.06 0.05
N GLY A 967 -0.66 32.78 1.02
CA GLY A 967 -1.08 34.17 0.91
C GLY A 967 -2.51 34.36 0.39
N SER A 968 -3.31 33.30 0.28
CA SER A 968 -4.70 33.38 -0.18
C SER A 968 -5.65 33.83 0.92
N GLU A 969 -6.32 34.96 0.68
CA GLU A 969 -7.40 35.49 1.51
C GLU A 969 -8.63 34.57 1.48
N SER A 970 -9.06 34.11 0.31
CA SER A 970 -10.25 33.27 0.17
C SER A 970 -10.11 31.92 0.87
N ARG A 971 -8.89 31.39 0.96
CA ARG A 971 -8.54 30.13 1.65
C ARG A 971 -8.12 30.34 3.11
N LYS A 972 -8.03 31.59 3.60
CA LYS A 972 -7.56 31.93 4.96
C LYS A 972 -6.17 31.36 5.28
N THR A 973 -5.25 31.47 4.33
CA THR A 973 -3.89 30.92 4.41
C THR A 973 -2.87 32.06 4.28
N PRO A 974 -2.78 32.96 5.29
CA PRO A 974 -1.88 34.11 5.22
C PRO A 974 -0.42 33.66 5.20
N MET A 975 0.44 34.48 4.61
CA MET A 975 1.88 34.35 4.78
C MET A 975 2.34 35.15 5.99
N HIS A 976 3.44 34.75 6.61
CA HIS A 976 4.02 35.46 7.75
C HIS A 976 5.39 36.01 7.40
N ARG A 977 5.62 37.28 7.73
CA ARG A 977 6.92 37.91 7.48
C ARG A 977 8.02 37.19 8.26
N LEU A 978 9.16 36.99 7.61
CA LEU A 978 10.42 36.56 8.21
C LEU A 978 11.41 37.72 8.18
N ALA A 979 11.68 38.38 9.30
CA ALA A 979 12.52 39.58 9.32
C ALA A 979 14.04 39.29 9.34
N SER A 980 14.44 38.09 9.77
CA SER A 980 15.86 37.71 9.85
C SER A 980 16.48 37.60 8.46
N LEU A 981 17.37 38.54 8.10
CA LEU A 981 18.05 38.56 6.81
C LEU A 981 18.88 37.29 6.57
N ASP A 982 19.46 36.71 7.63
CA ASP A 982 20.21 35.46 7.54
C ASP A 982 19.30 34.29 7.20
N ALA A 983 18.10 34.24 7.81
CA ALA A 983 17.11 33.20 7.49
C ALA A 983 16.54 33.38 6.07
N GLN A 984 16.28 34.62 5.64
CA GLN A 984 15.89 34.90 4.26
C GLN A 984 16.96 34.46 3.26
N LYS A 985 18.23 34.74 3.58
CA LYS A 985 19.36 34.31 2.76
C LYS A 985 19.47 32.79 2.71
N ALA A 986 19.28 32.10 3.84
CA ALA A 986 19.27 30.64 3.90
C ALA A 986 18.14 30.05 3.04
N ASN A 987 16.92 30.63 3.09
CA ASN A 987 15.81 30.24 2.22
C ASN A 987 16.19 30.38 0.75
N ARG A 988 16.70 31.56 0.37
CA ARG A 988 17.14 31.83 -1.01
C ARG A 988 18.27 30.89 -1.46
N GLU A 989 19.24 30.60 -0.60
CA GLU A 989 20.35 29.70 -0.90
C GLU A 989 19.92 28.24 -1.00
N THR A 990 18.76 27.90 -0.44
CA THR A 990 18.16 26.57 -0.54
C THR A 990 17.37 26.41 -1.84
N ILE A 991 16.48 27.36 -2.14
CA ILE A 991 15.58 27.27 -3.29
C ILE A 991 16.29 27.75 -4.57
N CYS A 992 16.94 28.90 -4.51
CA CYS A 992 17.68 29.51 -5.62
C CYS A 992 19.19 29.23 -5.53
N ARG A 993 19.55 28.01 -5.14
CA ARG A 993 20.94 27.58 -4.95
C ARG A 993 21.79 27.79 -6.20
N LYS A 994 23.01 28.33 -6.04
CA LYS A 994 23.90 28.63 -7.18
C LYS A 994 24.86 27.49 -7.56
N THR A 995 25.05 26.50 -6.68
CA THR A 995 26.05 25.43 -6.82
C THR A 995 25.58 24.12 -6.18
N GLY A 996 26.08 22.98 -6.63
CA GLY A 996 25.77 21.65 -6.09
C GLY A 996 24.38 21.13 -6.50
N ASP A 997 23.92 20.06 -5.83
CA ASP A 997 22.63 19.45 -6.12
C ASP A 997 21.47 20.43 -5.93
N GLY A 998 20.53 20.40 -6.86
CA GLY A 998 19.41 21.34 -6.90
C GLY A 998 19.77 22.75 -7.37
N LYS A 999 20.98 22.96 -7.90
CA LYS A 999 21.39 24.23 -8.50
C LYS A 999 20.32 24.73 -9.46
N PHE A 1000 19.96 26.00 -9.31
CA PHE A 1000 19.11 26.69 -10.25
C PHE A 1000 19.86 26.91 -11.56
N ILE A 1001 19.28 26.43 -12.65
CA ILE A 1001 19.78 26.64 -14.01
C ILE A 1001 18.81 27.61 -14.68
N VAL A 1002 19.35 28.71 -15.18
CA VAL A 1002 18.57 29.73 -15.91
C VAL A 1002 18.06 29.12 -17.21
N ASN A 1003 16.76 29.25 -17.48
CA ASN A 1003 16.19 28.84 -18.76
C ASN A 1003 16.57 29.83 -19.87
N ASP A 1004 17.13 29.31 -20.96
CA ASP A 1004 17.58 30.16 -22.06
C ASP A 1004 16.48 30.82 -22.88
N ASN A 1005 15.26 30.28 -22.81
CA ASN A 1005 14.09 30.86 -23.47
C ASN A 1005 13.45 32.01 -22.68
N ALA A 1006 13.83 32.21 -21.42
CA ALA A 1006 13.32 33.32 -20.62
C ALA A 1006 13.87 34.66 -21.13
N THR A 1007 13.03 35.70 -21.12
CA THR A 1007 13.48 37.04 -21.50
C THR A 1007 14.37 37.63 -20.41
N ALA A 1008 15.52 38.19 -20.80
CA ALA A 1008 16.40 38.93 -19.90
C ALA A 1008 16.07 40.42 -19.91
N ASP A 1009 16.35 41.11 -18.80
CA ASP A 1009 16.35 42.57 -18.74
C ASP A 1009 17.75 43.12 -18.39
N SER A 1010 17.83 44.41 -18.05
CA SER A 1010 19.08 45.07 -17.66
C SER A 1010 19.76 44.51 -16.41
N LYS A 1011 19.05 43.72 -15.57
CA LYS A 1011 19.61 42.96 -14.44
C LYS A 1011 19.82 41.48 -14.79
N GLY A 1012 19.56 41.08 -16.03
CA GLY A 1012 19.70 39.72 -16.52
C GLY A 1012 18.49 38.84 -16.19
N ARG A 1013 18.76 37.55 -15.95
CA ARG A 1013 17.77 36.52 -15.57
C ARG A 1013 18.10 36.03 -14.18
N GLU A 1014 17.11 35.99 -13.31
CA GLU A 1014 17.24 35.59 -11.91
C GLU A 1014 16.27 34.47 -11.56
N CYS A 1015 16.56 33.78 -10.46
CA CYS A 1015 15.64 32.82 -9.84
C CYS A 1015 14.60 33.57 -9.02
N ASP A 1016 13.32 33.47 -9.34
CA ASP A 1016 12.24 33.93 -8.46
C ASP A 1016 11.68 32.74 -7.67
N GLU A 1017 11.42 32.90 -6.39
CA GLU A 1017 10.93 31.82 -5.52
C GLU A 1017 9.61 32.23 -4.86
N PHE A 1018 8.69 31.27 -4.74
CA PHE A 1018 7.42 31.49 -4.06
C PHE A 1018 6.99 30.22 -3.31
N PRO A 1019 6.58 30.30 -2.02
CA PRO A 1019 6.51 31.51 -1.21
C PRO A 1019 7.87 32.19 -1.01
N PHE A 1020 7.85 33.51 -0.90
CA PHE A 1020 9.04 34.35 -0.92
C PHE A 1020 10.05 33.94 0.16
N ALA A 1021 11.36 34.06 -0.10
CA ALA A 1021 12.37 33.87 0.95
C ALA A 1021 12.14 34.75 2.20
N ALA A 1022 11.44 35.88 2.03
CA ALA A 1022 11.07 36.81 3.10
C ALA A 1022 9.85 36.37 3.94
N THR A 1023 9.35 35.15 3.75
CA THR A 1023 8.23 34.59 4.53
C THR A 1023 8.59 33.30 5.24
N ARG A 1024 7.79 32.94 6.26
CA ARG A 1024 7.95 31.69 7.03
C ARG A 1024 7.43 30.47 6.27
N GLU A 1025 6.60 30.68 5.25
CA GLU A 1025 6.05 29.66 4.37
C GLU A 1025 6.99 29.30 3.22
N SER A 1026 8.15 29.97 3.10
CA SER A 1026 9.15 29.67 2.07
C SER A 1026 9.46 28.17 2.02
N GLY A 1027 9.58 27.61 0.81
CA GLY A 1027 9.99 26.21 0.63
C GLY A 1027 11.33 25.88 1.30
N GLY A 1028 12.17 26.89 1.57
CA GLY A 1028 13.42 26.73 2.32
C GLY A 1028 13.25 26.39 3.80
N GLN A 1029 12.03 26.46 4.35
CA GLN A 1029 11.72 26.18 5.76
C GLN A 1029 11.18 24.75 5.98
N TRP A 1030 10.95 23.95 4.94
CA TRP A 1030 10.26 22.64 5.03
C TRP A 1030 11.22 21.49 5.36
N LEU A 1031 11.03 20.79 6.49
CA LEU A 1031 11.88 19.65 6.88
C LEU A 1031 11.31 18.29 6.45
N PRO A 1032 12.13 17.34 5.95
CA PRO A 1032 13.54 17.49 5.58
C PRO A 1032 13.73 18.26 4.25
N VAL A 1033 14.54 19.32 4.28
CA VAL A 1033 14.80 20.20 3.13
C VAL A 1033 15.71 19.48 2.12
N LEU A 1034 15.26 19.23 0.89
CA LEU A 1034 16.11 18.67 -0.19
C LEU A 1034 16.87 19.77 -0.95
N ASN A 1035 16.16 20.65 -1.68
CA ASN A 1035 16.63 21.85 -2.40
C ASN A 1035 15.50 22.37 -3.31
N GLY A 1036 15.68 23.51 -3.98
CA GLY A 1036 14.66 24.06 -4.89
C GLY A 1036 14.33 23.27 -6.16
N GLY A 1037 15.01 22.14 -6.44
CA GLY A 1037 14.67 21.25 -7.56
C GLY A 1037 13.34 20.52 -7.41
N VAL A 1038 12.80 20.46 -6.18
CA VAL A 1038 11.48 19.88 -5.89
C VAL A 1038 10.32 20.87 -6.04
N CYS A 1039 10.62 22.16 -6.29
CA CYS A 1039 9.60 23.16 -6.57
C CYS A 1039 9.07 23.03 -8.01
N ALA A 1040 7.87 23.52 -8.29
CA ALA A 1040 7.37 23.70 -9.65
C ALA A 1040 8.32 24.65 -10.41
N GLN A 1041 8.83 24.23 -11.58
CA GLN A 1041 9.84 24.97 -12.35
C GLN A 1041 9.19 25.69 -13.53
N LEU A 1042 9.27 27.01 -13.55
CA LEU A 1042 8.62 27.85 -14.58
C LEU A 1042 9.63 28.83 -15.21
N TYR A 1043 9.24 29.49 -16.29
CA TYR A 1043 9.95 30.67 -16.78
C TYR A 1043 9.01 31.68 -17.42
N ALA A 1044 9.41 32.95 -17.38
CA ALA A 1044 8.68 34.05 -18.01
C ALA A 1044 9.35 34.45 -19.33
N LYS A 1045 8.56 34.56 -20.39
CA LYS A 1045 9.02 34.98 -21.72
C LYS A 1045 8.11 36.04 -22.32
N GLN A 1046 8.71 37.13 -22.74
CA GLN A 1046 8.09 38.16 -23.56
C GLN A 1046 7.97 37.68 -25.00
N GLN A 1047 6.78 37.84 -25.57
CA GLN A 1047 6.43 37.51 -26.94
C GLN A 1047 6.74 38.68 -27.88
N ASP A 1048 6.65 38.43 -29.18
CA ASP A 1048 6.93 39.43 -30.22
C ASP A 1048 5.97 40.64 -30.18
N ASP A 1049 4.75 40.46 -29.66
CA ASP A 1049 3.76 41.52 -29.44
C ASP A 1049 3.95 42.28 -28.12
N GLU A 1050 5.10 42.10 -27.47
CA GLU A 1050 5.50 42.67 -26.18
C GLU A 1050 4.70 42.18 -24.96
N THR A 1051 3.72 41.29 -25.14
CA THR A 1051 3.04 40.60 -24.02
C THR A 1051 3.96 39.57 -23.38
N TRP A 1052 3.71 39.23 -22.13
CA TRP A 1052 4.40 38.18 -21.39
C TRP A 1052 3.54 36.91 -21.33
N ARG A 1053 4.21 35.77 -21.20
CA ARG A 1053 3.60 34.49 -20.89
C ARG A 1053 4.46 33.72 -19.90
N LEU A 1054 3.81 32.89 -19.09
CA LEU A 1054 4.48 31.90 -18.24
C LEU A 1054 4.47 30.56 -18.94
N PHE A 1055 5.56 29.82 -18.79
CA PHE A 1055 5.73 28.49 -19.36
C PHE A 1055 6.29 27.55 -18.30
N ASP A 1056 5.92 26.28 -18.41
CA ASP A 1056 6.60 25.20 -17.72
C ASP A 1056 8.03 25.04 -18.23
N ASP A 1057 8.99 24.89 -17.31
CA ASP A 1057 10.37 24.61 -17.69
C ASP A 1057 10.52 23.14 -18.10
N GLU A 1058 10.52 22.87 -19.40
CA GLU A 1058 10.60 21.50 -19.91
C GLU A 1058 11.95 20.79 -19.65
N THR A 1059 12.97 21.49 -19.11
CA THR A 1059 14.22 20.85 -18.64
C THR A 1059 14.06 20.13 -17.30
N TYR A 1060 12.88 20.28 -16.67
CA TYR A 1060 12.46 19.59 -15.46
C TYR A 1060 11.18 18.78 -15.71
N ASP A 1061 10.80 17.97 -14.72
CA ASP A 1061 9.53 17.23 -14.73
C ASP A 1061 8.33 18.20 -14.77
N PRO A 1062 7.19 17.81 -15.38
CA PRO A 1062 6.00 18.65 -15.43
C PRO A 1062 5.47 18.95 -14.01
N PRO A 1063 4.98 20.19 -13.73
CA PRO A 1063 4.35 20.51 -12.46
C PRO A 1063 3.14 19.61 -12.17
N THR A 1064 3.12 19.06 -10.97
CA THR A 1064 2.04 18.24 -10.42
C THR A 1064 1.11 19.01 -9.49
N TRP A 1065 1.52 20.22 -9.11
CA TRP A 1065 0.90 21.11 -8.12
C TRP A 1065 0.85 20.56 -6.68
N GLY A 1066 1.45 19.39 -6.46
CA GLY A 1066 1.79 18.86 -5.14
C GLY A 1066 3.13 19.36 -4.60
N GLU A 1067 3.85 20.19 -5.35
CA GLU A 1067 5.13 20.75 -4.92
C GLU A 1067 4.96 21.68 -3.70
N PRO A 1068 5.96 21.80 -2.82
CA PRO A 1068 5.89 22.69 -1.66
C PRO A 1068 6.11 24.18 -1.99
N CYS A 1069 6.59 24.47 -3.20
CA CYS A 1069 7.00 25.79 -3.67
C CYS A 1069 7.02 25.85 -5.19
N GLY A 1070 7.14 27.05 -5.74
CA GLY A 1070 7.55 27.28 -7.12
C GLY A 1070 8.88 28.03 -7.21
N ARG A 1071 9.56 27.82 -8.33
CA ARG A 1071 10.80 28.48 -8.71
C ARG A 1071 10.77 28.83 -10.19
N ALA A 1072 11.05 30.08 -10.56
CA ALA A 1072 11.00 30.51 -11.95
C ALA A 1072 12.27 31.22 -12.45
N THR A 1073 12.60 31.05 -13.73
CA THR A 1073 13.50 31.98 -14.43
C THR A 1073 12.72 33.24 -14.79
N MET A 1074 13.08 34.35 -14.13
CA MET A 1074 12.38 35.63 -14.21
C MET A 1074 13.37 36.75 -14.57
N PRO A 1075 12.97 37.78 -15.34
CA PRO A 1075 13.80 38.97 -15.53
C PRO A 1075 14.18 39.61 -14.19
N GLY A 1076 15.42 40.08 -14.06
CA GLY A 1076 15.96 40.53 -12.77
C GLY A 1076 15.25 41.75 -12.17
N LYS A 1077 14.70 42.67 -12.98
CA LYS A 1077 13.83 43.75 -12.49
C LYS A 1077 12.46 43.23 -12.07
N GLN A 1078 11.86 42.29 -12.82
CA GLN A 1078 10.55 41.71 -12.47
C GLN A 1078 10.60 41.03 -11.09
N ASN A 1079 11.58 40.17 -10.84
CA ASN A 1079 11.79 39.53 -9.53
C ASN A 1079 12.28 40.54 -8.48
N GLY A 1080 13.39 41.22 -8.79
CA GLY A 1080 14.08 42.07 -7.82
C GLY A 1080 13.26 43.25 -7.32
N ASP A 1081 12.48 43.91 -8.17
CA ASP A 1081 11.71 45.10 -7.79
C ASP A 1081 10.30 44.74 -7.25
N ALA A 1082 9.79 43.53 -7.54
CA ALA A 1082 8.58 43.00 -6.90
C ALA A 1082 8.87 42.53 -5.46
N GLY A 1083 9.98 41.81 -5.25
CA GLY A 1083 10.37 41.30 -3.92
C GLY A 1083 11.14 42.32 -3.06
N ARG A 1084 11.98 43.17 -3.67
CA ARG A 1084 12.80 44.21 -2.99
C ARG A 1084 12.42 45.61 -3.50
N GLY A 1085 12.86 46.66 -2.82
CA GLY A 1085 12.54 48.04 -3.24
C GLY A 1085 11.10 48.42 -2.90
N PRO A 1086 10.38 49.15 -3.78
CA PRO A 1086 9.05 49.60 -3.43
C PRO A 1086 8.01 48.48 -3.29
N GLY A 1087 8.19 47.27 -3.85
CA GLY A 1087 7.26 46.13 -3.78
C GLY A 1087 7.05 45.54 -2.37
N LEU A 1088 7.24 44.23 -2.18
CA LEU A 1088 6.94 43.54 -0.91
C LEU A 1088 7.68 44.16 0.29
N SER A 1089 8.96 44.49 0.14
CA SER A 1089 9.72 45.18 1.21
C SER A 1089 9.27 46.62 1.48
N GLY A 1090 8.63 47.28 0.52
CA GLY A 1090 7.96 48.57 0.70
C GLY A 1090 6.64 48.41 1.44
N PHE A 1091 5.84 47.41 1.08
CA PHE A 1091 4.60 47.04 1.77
C PHE A 1091 4.84 46.80 3.27
N TYR A 1092 5.83 45.98 3.64
CA TYR A 1092 6.14 45.73 5.05
C TYR A 1092 6.40 47.02 5.84
N ARG A 1093 6.98 48.04 5.22
CA ARG A 1093 7.22 49.36 5.82
C ARG A 1093 5.94 50.19 5.89
N LYS A 1094 5.18 50.29 4.80
CA LYS A 1094 3.96 51.12 4.74
C LYS A 1094 2.84 50.58 5.63
N ALA A 1095 2.62 49.27 5.64
CA ALA A 1095 1.59 48.58 6.44
C ALA A 1095 2.07 48.15 7.85
N ARG A 1096 3.34 48.43 8.19
CA ARG A 1096 3.97 48.07 9.49
C ARG A 1096 3.79 46.59 9.83
N VAL A 1097 4.15 45.70 8.90
CA VAL A 1097 4.14 44.25 9.09
C VAL A 1097 5.42 43.87 9.82
N ALA A 1098 5.35 43.51 11.10
CA ALA A 1098 6.50 43.12 11.91
C ALA A 1098 6.95 41.67 11.65
N ASP A 1099 8.03 41.22 12.29
CA ASP A 1099 8.45 39.81 12.19
C ASP A 1099 7.35 38.89 12.74
N GLY A 1100 6.97 37.87 11.98
CA GLY A 1100 5.89 36.96 12.35
C GLY A 1100 4.48 37.48 12.06
N ASP A 1101 4.30 38.73 11.63
CA ASP A 1101 2.97 39.23 11.27
C ASP A 1101 2.45 38.54 10.01
N ALA A 1102 1.16 38.19 10.05
CA ALA A 1102 0.40 37.68 8.91
C ALA A 1102 0.13 38.79 7.88
N PHE A 1103 0.08 38.41 6.60
CA PHE A 1103 -0.42 39.25 5.50
C PHE A 1103 -0.97 38.36 4.38
N TYR A 1104 -1.94 38.88 3.63
CA TYR A 1104 -2.42 38.27 2.39
C TYR A 1104 -1.78 38.91 1.17
N MET A 1105 -1.85 38.25 0.02
CA MET A 1105 -1.45 38.82 -1.26
C MET A 1105 -2.63 38.85 -2.23
N ARG A 1106 -2.77 39.96 -2.96
CA ARG A 1106 -3.75 40.14 -4.03
C ARG A 1106 -3.05 40.50 -5.33
N VAL A 1107 -3.55 39.97 -6.44
CA VAL A 1107 -3.06 40.24 -7.79
C VAL A 1107 -4.17 40.87 -8.61
N PRO A 1108 -4.25 42.23 -8.63
CA PRO A 1108 -5.32 42.94 -9.31
C PRO A 1108 -5.47 42.55 -10.78
N GLY A 1109 -6.71 42.36 -11.23
CA GLY A 1109 -7.02 42.04 -12.63
C GLY A 1109 -7.02 40.53 -12.96
N VAL A 1110 -6.60 39.66 -12.03
CA VAL A 1110 -6.73 38.19 -12.17
C VAL A 1110 -7.46 37.51 -11.01
N GLU A 1111 -7.85 38.24 -9.97
CA GLU A 1111 -8.72 37.71 -8.92
C GLU A 1111 -10.05 37.24 -9.52
N GLY A 1112 -10.35 35.93 -9.43
CA GLY A 1112 -11.55 35.31 -10.01
C GLY A 1112 -11.36 34.69 -11.40
N CYS A 1113 -10.15 34.70 -11.96
CA CYS A 1113 -9.81 33.96 -13.17
C CYS A 1113 -9.89 32.44 -12.96
N SER A 1114 -10.40 31.71 -13.96
CA SER A 1114 -10.39 30.24 -13.96
C SER A 1114 -9.07 29.73 -14.54
N LEU A 1115 -8.41 28.82 -13.84
CA LEU A 1115 -7.17 28.15 -14.30
C LEU A 1115 -7.39 27.27 -15.55
N THR A 1116 -8.64 27.02 -15.95
CA THR A 1116 -8.97 26.28 -17.18
C THR A 1116 -9.20 27.18 -18.40
N ASP A 1117 -9.25 28.49 -18.22
CA ASP A 1117 -9.56 29.47 -19.27
C ASP A 1117 -8.37 30.38 -19.58
N VAL A 1118 -8.34 30.97 -20.77
CA VAL A 1118 -7.32 31.99 -21.12
C VAL A 1118 -7.57 33.25 -20.30
N CYS A 1119 -6.65 33.56 -19.39
CA CYS A 1119 -6.78 34.70 -18.50
C CYS A 1119 -5.91 35.87 -19.00
N THR A 1120 -6.54 37.01 -19.25
CA THR A 1120 -5.84 38.23 -19.71
C THR A 1120 -5.71 39.21 -18.55
N ILE A 1121 -4.48 39.45 -18.10
CA ILE A 1121 -4.20 40.47 -17.08
C ILE A 1121 -4.40 41.84 -17.75
N ARG A 1122 -5.42 42.59 -17.36
CA ARG A 1122 -5.65 43.94 -17.90
C ARG A 1122 -4.93 44.96 -17.03
N SER A 1123 -4.26 45.93 -17.66
CA SER A 1123 -3.84 47.15 -16.98
C SER A 1123 -5.10 47.96 -16.65
N SER A 1124 -5.54 47.93 -15.39
CA SER A 1124 -6.54 48.86 -14.86
C SER A 1124 -5.91 50.23 -14.64
#